data_AF-A0AAD4H8N4-F1
#
_entry.id   AF-A0AAD4H8N4-F1
#
_cell.length_a   1.000
_cell.length_b   1.000
_cell.length_c   1.000
_cell.angle_alpha   90.00
_cell.angle_beta   90.00
_cell.angle_gamma   90.00
#
_symmetry.space_group_name_H-M   'P 1'
#
loop_
_entity.id
_entity.type
_entity.pdbx_description
1 polymer ?
#
loop_
_entity_poly.entity_id
_entity_poly.type
_entity_poly.pdbx_seq_one_letter_code
_entity_poly.pdbx_strand_id
1 'polypeptide(L)'
;MVHGNSLPSEHPSSNSSCSSSPLFLGLDLSTQQLKVIVLERGSANDSNDKHNDINGLQTHSSFAIHFDSELPQYHTRGGVHSQSFTAEKSNGVVTAPVLMWVQALERVFEKMKVAQFPFHRVVSISGAAQQHGSVYWSSDATRAFGTLRATHSTLSSSSLVEIFKDAFTVAQSPIWQDTSTTVQCKEMELFLGNLERKRLCRSTVDEKEEDESMVRLLGQHRLAELTGSRAYERYTGSQILKIVQETPEIYRSTVRISLVSSFLASLLTARFSAIDVADGSGMNLLDIRTKTWDSSLTGFIDRGGSEDSFSDEATTNSLEDKLGEVDATGKEIQGVLSSWFVSRYGFSSAVNVVTFTGDNPATVMALHAERGDAIVSLGTSDTLLLYTDTPASMSDASNKMTSDDRGNVGTEIDKESRDSSVARLSVGYLCHPVDPNGYLMLYCAKNGSLAREQVRDLYADGNWDRFDSYLREGMGGSYDGGSNEEGEKRIGFYFFDREIWPPVQGVYRFEKDGAAVNEFCGQGDVDLESAKRANVVAICESQFLAMRVRSSQGKTSTPSSTETSLNPPGISRILATGGASSNRVLLQLLANVFGVPVVSMGAEDQRPGAGSAAWGAAMKAYLYGQGQACQTQGAAVDNGGNEEDEEKEDCPSGRTRSSYYDMDVMAILPDLAQTQKYVDRIPEFLRLEASLL
;
A
#
# COMPACT_ATOMS: atom_id res chain seq x y z
N MET A 1 73.79 -25.12 -48.38
CA MET A 1 73.71 -23.83 -47.66
C MET A 1 72.24 -23.42 -47.74
N VAL A 2 71.40 -23.60 -46.72
CA VAL A 2 71.35 -23.00 -45.37
C VAL A 2 70.75 -21.58 -45.35
N HIS A 3 69.66 -21.46 -44.57
CA HIS A 3 68.95 -20.30 -43.97
C HIS A 3 68.17 -19.34 -44.88
N GLY A 4 67.00 -18.80 -44.51
CA GLY A 4 66.24 -18.79 -43.24
C GLY A 4 65.73 -17.37 -42.90
N ASN A 5 64.57 -17.30 -42.23
CA ASN A 5 63.89 -16.17 -41.51
C ASN A 5 62.62 -15.62 -42.21
N SER A 6 61.39 -15.98 -41.82
CA SER A 6 60.60 -15.83 -40.56
C SER A 6 59.88 -14.47 -40.44
N LEU A 7 58.59 -14.48 -40.76
CA LEU A 7 57.60 -13.41 -40.48
C LEU A 7 56.97 -13.65 -39.09
N PRO A 8 56.67 -12.59 -38.31
CA PRO A 8 56.05 -12.73 -36.99
C PRO A 8 54.55 -12.96 -37.09
N SER A 9 54.06 -13.85 -36.23
CA SER A 9 52.64 -14.14 -35.98
C SER A 9 51.98 -13.03 -35.17
N GLU A 10 50.97 -12.36 -35.73
CA GLU A 10 50.04 -11.56 -34.94
C GLU A 10 48.88 -12.44 -34.46
N HIS A 11 48.89 -12.73 -33.16
CA HIS A 11 47.70 -13.19 -32.45
C HIS A 11 46.69 -12.03 -32.38
N PRO A 12 45.38 -12.26 -32.60
CA PRO A 12 44.39 -11.24 -32.33
C PRO A 12 44.32 -11.03 -30.82
N SER A 13 44.75 -9.84 -30.39
CA SER A 13 44.53 -9.34 -29.04
C SER A 13 43.03 -9.30 -28.77
N SER A 14 42.60 -10.10 -27.80
CA SER A 14 41.28 -10.08 -27.18
C SER A 14 41.08 -8.73 -26.47
N ASN A 15 40.66 -7.70 -27.21
CA ASN A 15 40.24 -6.44 -26.63
C ASN A 15 38.78 -6.53 -26.18
N SER A 16 38.64 -6.71 -24.86
CA SER A 16 37.57 -6.18 -24.01
C SER A 16 36.13 -6.28 -24.54
N SER A 17 35.42 -7.36 -24.19
CA SER A 17 33.98 -7.26 -24.00
C SER A 17 33.75 -6.27 -22.86
N CYS A 18 33.36 -5.04 -23.19
CA CYS A 18 32.80 -4.13 -22.21
C CYS A 18 31.53 -4.81 -21.67
N SER A 19 31.58 -5.40 -20.47
CA SER A 19 30.40 -6.03 -19.88
C SER A 19 29.40 -4.93 -19.56
N SER A 20 28.40 -4.75 -20.42
CA SER A 20 27.32 -3.79 -20.18
C SER A 20 26.63 -4.11 -18.85
N SER A 21 26.39 -3.11 -18.00
CA SER A 21 25.80 -3.33 -16.68
C SER A 21 24.43 -4.03 -16.76
N PRO A 22 24.10 -4.90 -15.79
CA PRO A 22 22.81 -5.59 -15.75
C PRO A 22 21.65 -4.61 -15.53
N LEU A 23 20.48 -4.95 -16.07
CA LEU A 23 19.25 -4.17 -15.93
C LEU A 23 18.20 -4.92 -15.11
N PHE A 24 17.42 -4.17 -14.31
CA PHE A 24 16.37 -4.68 -13.43
C PHE A 24 15.06 -3.97 -13.74
N LEU A 25 14.00 -4.73 -13.99
CA LEU A 25 12.71 -4.18 -14.41
C LEU A 25 11.72 -4.22 -13.26
N GLY A 26 11.05 -3.09 -13.04
CA GLY A 26 9.91 -2.96 -12.15
C GLY A 26 8.68 -2.50 -12.93
N LEU A 27 7.64 -3.33 -12.93
CA LEU A 27 6.35 -2.98 -13.50
C LEU A 27 5.46 -2.36 -12.43
N ASP A 28 4.56 -1.47 -12.81
CA ASP A 28 3.50 -0.93 -11.95
C ASP A 28 2.19 -0.89 -12.74
N LEU A 29 1.31 -1.85 -12.45
CA LEU A 29 -0.04 -1.90 -13.02
C LEU A 29 -1.01 -1.15 -12.12
N SER A 30 -0.96 0.18 -12.23
CA SER A 30 -1.86 1.11 -11.54
C SER A 30 -3.25 1.13 -12.17
N THR A 31 -4.18 1.90 -11.58
CA THR A 31 -5.55 2.05 -12.10
C THR A 31 -5.62 2.71 -13.49
N GLN A 32 -4.72 3.65 -13.80
CA GLN A 32 -4.81 4.48 -15.02
C GLN A 32 -3.81 4.11 -16.10
N GLN A 33 -2.77 3.36 -15.74
CA GLN A 33 -1.66 3.04 -16.63
C GLN A 33 -0.89 1.79 -16.18
N LEU A 34 -0.18 1.19 -17.12
CA LEU A 34 0.94 0.29 -16.83
C LEU A 34 2.26 1.05 -17.05
N LYS A 35 3.08 1.16 -16.01
CA LYS A 35 4.41 1.78 -16.06
C LYS A 35 5.51 0.73 -15.89
N VAL A 36 6.66 0.97 -16.51
CA VAL A 36 7.89 0.19 -16.37
C VAL A 36 9.01 1.15 -16.02
N ILE A 37 9.70 0.91 -14.90
CA ILE A 37 10.97 1.54 -14.55
C ILE A 37 12.07 0.51 -14.71
N VAL A 38 13.17 0.93 -15.32
CA VAL A 38 14.38 0.12 -15.50
C VAL A 38 15.49 0.73 -14.68
N LEU A 39 16.03 -0.06 -13.75
CA LEU A 39 17.20 0.32 -12.96
C LEU A 39 18.47 -0.31 -13.52
N GLU A 40 19.55 0.46 -13.47
CA GLU A 40 20.91 0.04 -13.78
C GLU A 40 21.81 0.38 -12.59
N ARG A 41 22.82 -0.45 -12.34
CA ARG A 41 23.86 -0.11 -11.35
C ARG A 41 24.91 0.80 -11.99
N GLY A 42 25.09 2.00 -11.45
CA GLY A 42 26.15 2.95 -11.81
C GLY A 42 27.54 2.39 -11.53
N SER A 43 28.55 2.89 -12.24
CA SER A 43 29.95 2.52 -12.04
C SER A 43 30.47 3.17 -10.75
N ALA A 44 31.15 2.39 -9.89
CA ALA A 44 31.70 2.86 -8.62
C ALA A 44 32.71 4.03 -8.73
N ASN A 45 33.15 4.36 -9.95
CA ASN A 45 34.10 5.44 -10.24
C ASN A 45 33.45 6.81 -10.55
N ASP A 46 32.13 6.89 -10.76
CA ASP A 46 31.41 8.16 -10.90
C ASP A 46 31.03 8.71 -9.51
N SER A 47 32.06 9.05 -8.73
CA SER A 47 31.96 9.67 -7.40
C SER A 47 31.59 11.16 -7.44
N ASN A 48 31.44 11.74 -8.63
CA ASN A 48 31.03 13.13 -8.82
C ASN A 48 29.51 13.32 -8.96
N ASP A 49 28.74 12.24 -9.09
CA ASP A 49 27.29 12.36 -9.12
C ASP A 49 26.74 12.24 -7.69
N LYS A 50 26.31 13.38 -7.14
CA LYS A 50 25.67 13.48 -5.81
C LYS A 50 24.27 12.83 -5.77
N HIS A 51 23.99 11.93 -6.71
CA HIS A 51 22.68 11.36 -7.03
C HIS A 51 22.66 9.83 -6.96
N ASN A 52 23.72 9.20 -6.41
CA ASN A 52 23.72 7.77 -6.15
C ASN A 52 22.76 7.43 -5.00
N ASP A 53 21.66 6.74 -5.31
CA ASP A 53 20.82 6.07 -4.32
C ASP A 53 21.64 5.02 -3.55
N ILE A 54 21.12 4.55 -2.39
CA ILE A 54 21.79 3.74 -1.35
C ILE A 54 22.54 2.49 -1.87
N ASN A 55 22.27 2.04 -3.11
CA ASN A 55 22.92 0.88 -3.74
C ASN A 55 23.65 1.19 -5.06
N GLY A 56 23.83 2.46 -5.41
CA GLY A 56 24.35 2.90 -6.70
C GLY A 56 23.42 2.53 -7.86
N LEU A 57 22.11 2.39 -7.60
CA LEU A 57 21.10 2.19 -8.63
C LEU A 57 20.63 3.53 -9.17
N GLN A 58 20.43 3.60 -10.47
CA GLN A 58 19.86 4.77 -11.15
C GLN A 58 18.82 4.33 -12.17
N THR A 59 17.89 5.23 -12.48
CA THR A 59 16.89 4.98 -13.52
C THR A 59 17.55 5.07 -14.89
N HIS A 60 17.66 3.94 -15.59
CA HIS A 60 18.15 3.89 -16.97
C HIS A 60 17.11 4.41 -17.95
N SER A 61 15.85 4.01 -17.78
CA SER A 61 14.75 4.38 -18.66
C SER A 61 13.39 4.10 -18.02
N SER A 62 12.35 4.83 -18.42
CA SER A 62 10.97 4.57 -18.06
C SER A 62 10.06 4.51 -19.28
N PHE A 63 9.01 3.68 -19.20
CA PHE A 63 8.00 3.53 -20.23
C PHE A 63 6.63 3.42 -19.59
N ALA A 64 5.59 3.90 -20.27
CA ALA A 64 4.22 3.77 -19.78
C ALA A 64 3.22 3.59 -20.93
N ILE A 65 2.11 2.94 -20.61
CA ILE A 65 0.90 2.87 -21.43
C ILE A 65 -0.26 3.44 -20.61
N HIS A 66 -0.77 4.60 -21.03
CA HIS A 66 -1.94 5.22 -20.42
C HIS A 66 -3.22 4.64 -21.03
N PHE A 67 -4.10 4.07 -20.22
CA PHE A 67 -5.20 3.24 -20.71
C PHE A 67 -6.19 4.01 -21.60
N ASP A 68 -6.68 5.16 -21.14
CA ASP A 68 -7.72 5.90 -21.88
C ASP A 68 -7.21 6.46 -23.22
N SER A 69 -5.95 6.91 -23.27
CA SER A 69 -5.39 7.56 -24.46
C SER A 69 -4.75 6.58 -25.44
N GLU A 70 -4.13 5.50 -24.96
CA GLU A 70 -3.41 4.53 -25.79
C GLU A 70 -4.21 3.25 -26.06
N LEU A 71 -5.27 2.97 -25.28
CA LEU A 71 -6.18 1.83 -25.45
C LEU A 71 -7.68 2.25 -25.47
N PRO A 72 -8.08 3.27 -26.26
CA PRO A 72 -9.42 3.85 -26.21
C PRO A 72 -10.56 2.89 -26.59
N GLN A 73 -10.25 1.76 -27.25
CA GLN A 73 -11.22 0.72 -27.59
C GLN A 73 -11.85 0.03 -26.38
N TYR A 74 -11.25 0.16 -25.19
CA TYR A 74 -11.85 -0.36 -23.96
C TYR A 74 -12.86 0.60 -23.34
N HIS A 75 -12.97 1.84 -23.82
CA HIS A 75 -13.96 2.83 -23.38
C HIS A 75 -13.93 3.16 -21.88
N THR A 76 -12.74 3.11 -21.28
CA THR A 76 -12.52 3.50 -19.89
C THR A 76 -12.44 5.01 -19.70
N ARG A 77 -12.68 5.46 -18.47
CA ARG A 77 -12.35 6.81 -18.00
C ARG A 77 -11.61 6.70 -16.69
N GLY A 78 -10.41 7.25 -16.61
CA GLY A 78 -9.45 6.98 -15.53
C GLY A 78 -9.03 5.51 -15.49
N GLY A 79 -9.07 4.80 -16.61
CA GLY A 79 -8.76 3.36 -16.67
C GLY A 79 -9.84 2.43 -16.13
N VAL A 80 -11.04 2.94 -15.82
CA VAL A 80 -12.11 2.17 -15.20
C VAL A 80 -13.46 2.35 -15.89
N HIS A 81 -14.35 1.39 -15.64
CA HIS A 81 -15.79 1.48 -15.85
C HIS A 81 -16.47 1.72 -14.51
N SER A 82 -17.16 2.87 -14.41
CA SER A 82 -18.05 3.19 -13.31
C SER A 82 -19.46 3.43 -13.86
N GLN A 83 -20.49 2.88 -13.22
CA GLN A 83 -21.89 3.10 -13.61
C GLN A 83 -22.40 4.53 -13.29
N SER A 84 -21.50 5.46 -12.94
CA SER A 84 -21.83 6.79 -12.37
C SER A 84 -21.92 7.96 -13.36
N PHE A 85 -21.79 7.77 -14.67
CA PHE A 85 -21.87 8.92 -15.60
C PHE A 85 -23.29 9.46 -15.83
N THR A 86 -24.31 8.85 -15.22
CA THR A 86 -25.67 9.39 -15.11
C THR A 86 -26.05 9.50 -13.64
N ALA A 87 -26.26 10.73 -13.16
CA ALA A 87 -26.30 11.14 -11.75
C ALA A 87 -27.41 10.56 -10.85
N GLU A 88 -28.16 9.54 -11.28
CA GLU A 88 -29.40 9.14 -10.60
C GLU A 88 -29.42 7.75 -9.94
N LYS A 89 -28.38 6.90 -10.05
CA LYS A 89 -28.24 5.63 -9.28
C LYS A 89 -26.90 4.94 -9.56
N SER A 90 -25.81 5.30 -8.85
CA SER A 90 -24.61 4.45 -8.85
C SER A 90 -24.72 3.39 -7.76
N ASN A 91 -24.61 2.11 -8.11
CA ASN A 91 -24.59 0.98 -7.16
C ASN A 91 -23.20 0.74 -6.51
N GLY A 92 -22.26 1.68 -6.65
CA GLY A 92 -20.90 1.57 -6.12
C GLY A 92 -19.97 0.64 -6.91
N VAL A 93 -20.44 0.02 -8.01
CA VAL A 93 -19.62 -0.90 -8.80
C VAL A 93 -18.59 -0.13 -9.63
N VAL A 94 -17.32 -0.51 -9.49
CA VAL A 94 -16.20 0.02 -10.28
C VAL A 94 -15.30 -1.13 -10.72
N THR A 95 -15.09 -1.25 -12.02
CA THR A 95 -14.36 -2.37 -12.62
C THR A 95 -13.37 -1.92 -13.68
N ALA A 96 -12.45 -2.80 -14.06
CA ALA A 96 -11.55 -2.59 -15.20
C ALA A 96 -11.50 -3.84 -16.10
N PRO A 97 -11.44 -3.69 -17.44
CA PRO A 97 -11.35 -4.84 -18.33
C PRO A 97 -10.02 -5.58 -18.18
N VAL A 98 -10.04 -6.88 -17.87
CA VAL A 98 -8.80 -7.67 -17.67
C VAL A 98 -7.94 -7.70 -18.94
N LEU A 99 -8.58 -7.82 -20.12
CA LEU A 99 -7.87 -7.83 -21.40
C LEU A 99 -7.19 -6.49 -21.72
N MET A 100 -7.62 -5.37 -21.13
CA MET A 100 -6.92 -4.09 -21.25
C MET A 100 -5.54 -4.16 -20.62
N TRP A 101 -5.42 -4.77 -19.45
CA TRP A 101 -4.14 -4.98 -18.80
C TRP A 101 -3.23 -5.95 -19.57
N VAL A 102 -3.80 -7.02 -20.14
CA VAL A 102 -3.08 -7.94 -21.03
C VAL A 102 -2.52 -7.17 -22.25
N GLN A 103 -3.34 -6.33 -22.88
CA GLN A 103 -2.92 -5.54 -24.03
C GLN A 103 -1.88 -4.48 -23.64
N ALA A 104 -2.02 -3.83 -22.49
CA ALA A 104 -1.06 -2.84 -21.99
C ALA A 104 0.34 -3.45 -21.80
N LEU A 105 0.42 -4.68 -21.27
CA LEU A 105 1.69 -5.41 -21.11
C LEU A 105 2.39 -5.66 -22.43
N GLU A 106 1.66 -6.09 -23.46
CA GLU A 106 2.24 -6.26 -24.79
C GLU A 106 2.70 -4.91 -25.36
N ARG A 107 1.85 -3.89 -25.28
CA ARG A 107 2.12 -2.56 -25.84
C ARG A 107 3.32 -1.88 -25.19
N VAL A 108 3.54 -2.03 -23.88
CA VAL A 108 4.69 -1.40 -23.22
C VAL A 108 6.00 -2.03 -23.68
N PHE A 109 6.05 -3.36 -23.86
CA PHE A 109 7.24 -4.02 -24.41
C PHE A 109 7.44 -3.73 -25.90
N GLU A 110 6.38 -3.56 -26.68
CA GLU A 110 6.49 -3.07 -28.06
C GLU A 110 7.09 -1.66 -28.11
N LYS A 111 6.64 -0.75 -27.23
CA LYS A 111 7.18 0.60 -27.10
C LYS A 111 8.66 0.58 -26.73
N MET A 112 9.06 -0.27 -25.79
CA MET A 112 10.46 -0.51 -25.42
C MET A 112 11.28 -1.03 -26.61
N LYS A 113 10.74 -1.97 -27.41
CA LYS A 113 11.40 -2.49 -28.61
C LYS A 113 11.59 -1.42 -29.68
N VAL A 114 10.58 -0.59 -29.93
CA VAL A 114 10.67 0.55 -30.86
C VAL A 114 11.74 1.55 -30.40
N ALA A 115 11.86 1.78 -29.09
CA ALA A 115 12.91 2.59 -28.49
C ALA A 115 14.30 1.91 -28.46
N GLN A 116 14.46 0.75 -29.11
CA GLN A 116 15.72 -0.02 -29.15
C GLN A 116 16.26 -0.41 -27.76
N PHE A 117 15.36 -0.65 -26.81
CA PHE A 117 15.73 -1.06 -25.46
C PHE A 117 16.53 -2.38 -25.46
N PRO A 118 17.65 -2.50 -24.72
CA PRO A 118 18.52 -3.66 -24.76
C PRO A 118 18.03 -4.81 -23.86
N PHE A 119 16.95 -5.48 -24.27
CA PHE A 119 16.30 -6.57 -23.51
C PHE A 119 17.24 -7.69 -23.03
N HIS A 120 18.29 -7.99 -23.78
CA HIS A 120 19.27 -9.03 -23.43
C HIS A 120 20.07 -8.72 -22.14
N ARG A 121 20.09 -7.47 -21.68
CA ARG A 121 20.76 -7.05 -20.43
C ARG A 121 19.90 -7.25 -19.18
N VAL A 122 18.61 -7.51 -19.34
CA VAL A 122 17.69 -7.70 -18.21
C VAL A 122 18.06 -9.01 -17.51
N VAL A 123 18.22 -8.93 -16.20
CA VAL A 123 18.55 -10.10 -15.35
C VAL A 123 17.32 -10.57 -14.58
N SER A 124 16.50 -9.64 -14.11
CA SER A 124 15.29 -9.97 -13.36
C SER A 124 14.20 -8.92 -13.51
N ILE A 125 12.98 -9.37 -13.26
CA ILE A 125 11.75 -8.58 -13.30
C ILE A 125 11.00 -8.79 -11.98
N SER A 126 10.42 -7.72 -11.44
CA SER A 126 9.36 -7.79 -10.43
C SER A 126 8.31 -6.73 -10.77
N GLY A 127 7.29 -6.59 -9.94
CA GLY A 127 6.25 -5.60 -10.18
C GLY A 127 5.41 -5.29 -8.96
N ALA A 128 4.74 -4.16 -9.09
CA ALA A 128 3.70 -3.65 -8.25
C ALA A 128 2.39 -3.62 -9.04
N ALA A 129 1.27 -3.64 -8.34
CA ALA A 129 -0.03 -3.40 -8.94
C ALA A 129 -0.96 -2.73 -7.94
N GLN A 130 -2.03 -2.10 -8.45
CA GLN A 130 -3.12 -1.63 -7.62
C GLN A 130 -3.63 -2.76 -6.71
N GLN A 131 -3.73 -2.48 -5.41
CA GLN A 131 -4.14 -3.49 -4.43
C GLN A 131 -5.60 -3.91 -4.57
N HIS A 132 -5.93 -5.03 -3.94
CA HIS A 132 -7.28 -5.59 -3.76
C HIS A 132 -7.99 -6.12 -5.01
N GLY A 133 -7.71 -5.55 -6.20
CA GLY A 133 -8.34 -5.98 -7.44
C GLY A 133 -8.06 -7.44 -7.77
N SER A 134 -9.05 -8.15 -8.30
CA SER A 134 -9.00 -9.60 -8.50
C SER A 134 -9.30 -10.05 -9.92
N VAL A 135 -8.55 -11.05 -10.38
CA VAL A 135 -8.70 -11.69 -11.69
C VAL A 135 -9.11 -13.14 -11.51
N TYR A 136 -10.15 -13.55 -12.25
CA TYR A 136 -10.77 -14.87 -12.15
C TYR A 136 -10.47 -15.66 -13.42
N TRP A 137 -9.63 -16.68 -13.30
CA TRP A 137 -9.13 -17.46 -14.42
C TRP A 137 -10.06 -18.64 -14.72
N SER A 138 -10.34 -18.87 -16.01
CA SER A 138 -11.01 -20.08 -16.50
C SER A 138 -10.02 -21.22 -16.69
N SER A 139 -10.52 -22.43 -16.94
CA SER A 139 -9.68 -23.59 -17.28
C SER A 139 -8.86 -23.39 -18.58
N ASP A 140 -9.28 -22.49 -19.46
CA ASP A 140 -8.57 -22.14 -20.70
C ASP A 140 -7.24 -21.40 -20.45
N ALA A 141 -7.05 -20.82 -19.26
CA ALA A 141 -5.79 -20.17 -18.88
C ALA A 141 -4.58 -21.12 -18.98
N THR A 142 -4.76 -22.40 -18.62
CA THR A 142 -3.71 -23.42 -18.72
C THR A 142 -3.27 -23.66 -20.17
N ARG A 143 -4.22 -23.62 -21.11
CA ARG A 143 -3.96 -23.72 -22.55
C ARG A 143 -3.22 -22.49 -23.06
N ALA A 144 -3.67 -21.30 -22.67
CA ALA A 144 -3.01 -20.03 -22.99
C ALA A 144 -1.55 -19.99 -22.51
N PHE A 145 -1.29 -20.42 -21.28
CA PHE A 145 0.07 -20.57 -20.75
C PHE A 145 0.89 -21.62 -21.51
N GLY A 146 0.28 -22.73 -21.92
CA GLY A 146 0.90 -23.73 -22.80
C GLY A 146 1.39 -23.11 -24.11
N THR A 147 0.59 -22.23 -24.72
CA THR A 147 0.96 -21.48 -25.93
C THR A 147 2.15 -20.57 -25.69
N LEU A 148 2.20 -19.84 -24.56
CA LEU A 148 3.33 -18.97 -24.23
C LEU A 148 4.63 -19.73 -23.92
N ARG A 149 4.56 -20.98 -23.47
CA ARG A 149 5.76 -21.82 -23.23
C ARG A 149 6.28 -22.49 -24.49
N ALA A 150 5.44 -22.65 -25.51
CA ALA A 150 5.80 -23.33 -26.74
C ALA A 150 6.94 -22.58 -27.48
N THR A 151 7.98 -23.31 -27.86
CA THR A 151 9.16 -22.77 -28.57
C THR A 151 9.00 -22.76 -30.10
N HIS A 152 7.81 -23.10 -30.62
CA HIS A 152 7.56 -23.17 -32.06
C HIS A 152 7.26 -21.79 -32.67
N SER A 153 7.98 -21.46 -33.75
CA SER A 153 8.00 -20.14 -34.39
C SER A 153 6.66 -19.67 -34.98
N THR A 154 5.69 -20.56 -35.22
CA THR A 154 4.40 -20.22 -35.84
C THR A 154 3.40 -19.58 -34.85
N LEU A 155 3.59 -19.73 -33.54
CA LEU A 155 2.74 -19.12 -32.50
C LEU A 155 3.29 -17.78 -31.99
N SER A 156 4.51 -17.41 -32.38
CA SER A 156 5.17 -16.15 -31.99
C SER A 156 4.48 -14.89 -32.53
N SER A 157 3.60 -15.01 -33.53
CA SER A 157 2.90 -13.88 -34.14
C SER A 157 1.59 -13.50 -33.44
N SER A 158 0.97 -14.40 -32.68
CA SER A 158 -0.27 -14.12 -31.97
C SER A 158 -0.07 -13.09 -30.87
N SER A 159 -1.04 -12.20 -30.70
CA SER A 159 -1.05 -11.23 -29.59
C SER A 159 -1.43 -11.91 -28.27
N LEU A 160 -1.02 -11.34 -27.14
CA LEU A 160 -1.43 -11.80 -25.81
C LEU A 160 -2.96 -11.74 -25.66
N VAL A 161 -3.62 -10.71 -26.22
CA VAL A 161 -5.08 -10.61 -26.18
C VAL A 161 -5.75 -11.80 -26.88
N GLU A 162 -5.26 -12.22 -28.04
CA GLU A 162 -5.78 -13.40 -28.74
C GLU A 162 -5.55 -14.70 -27.96
N ILE A 163 -4.39 -14.82 -27.31
CA ILE A 163 -4.01 -16.00 -26.51
C ILE A 163 -4.88 -16.12 -25.27
N PHE A 164 -5.21 -15.01 -24.60
CA PHE A 164 -5.93 -14.98 -23.33
C PHE A 164 -7.43 -14.62 -23.44
N LYS A 165 -7.98 -14.44 -24.64
CA LYS A 165 -9.38 -14.00 -24.83
C LYS A 165 -10.43 -14.84 -24.09
N ASP A 166 -10.18 -16.14 -23.91
CA ASP A 166 -11.08 -17.09 -23.26
C ASP A 166 -10.61 -17.47 -21.84
N ALA A 167 -9.51 -16.89 -21.36
CA ALA A 167 -8.82 -17.31 -20.13
C ALA A 167 -9.43 -16.77 -18.83
N PHE A 168 -10.50 -15.97 -18.91
CA PHE A 168 -11.10 -15.28 -17.76
C PHE A 168 -12.59 -15.57 -17.66
N THR A 169 -13.06 -15.92 -16.46
CA THR A 169 -14.49 -16.10 -16.16
C THR A 169 -15.16 -14.76 -15.81
N VAL A 170 -14.38 -13.79 -15.33
CA VAL A 170 -14.80 -12.41 -15.07
C VAL A 170 -14.02 -11.47 -15.98
N ALA A 171 -14.70 -10.88 -16.98
CA ALA A 171 -14.08 -9.97 -17.92
C ALA A 171 -13.81 -8.57 -17.34
N GLN A 172 -14.66 -8.13 -16.41
CA GLN A 172 -14.59 -6.83 -15.73
C GLN A 172 -14.15 -7.06 -14.28
N SER A 173 -12.86 -6.93 -14.02
CA SER A 173 -12.28 -7.15 -12.70
C SER A 173 -12.75 -6.07 -11.73
N PRO A 174 -13.26 -6.42 -10.52
CA PRO A 174 -13.47 -5.43 -9.47
C PRO A 174 -12.11 -4.88 -9.02
N ILE A 175 -12.06 -3.58 -8.73
CA ILE A 175 -10.82 -2.89 -8.35
C ILE A 175 -10.98 -2.16 -7.01
N TRP A 176 -9.90 -1.55 -6.51
CA TRP A 176 -9.89 -0.91 -5.19
C TRP A 176 -10.93 0.21 -4.98
N GLN A 177 -11.46 0.78 -6.06
CA GLN A 177 -12.49 1.83 -6.04
C GLN A 177 -13.91 1.29 -5.88
N ASP A 178 -14.11 -0.03 -5.98
CA ASP A 178 -15.43 -0.64 -5.83
C ASP A 178 -15.92 -0.53 -4.37
N THR A 179 -17.14 -0.03 -4.19
CA THR A 179 -17.79 0.13 -2.88
C THR A 179 -19.13 -0.60 -2.82
N SER A 180 -19.32 -1.63 -3.64
CA SER A 180 -20.63 -2.28 -3.84
C SER A 180 -20.91 -3.44 -2.87
N THR A 181 -19.97 -3.79 -1.99
CA THR A 181 -20.01 -5.00 -1.16
C THR A 181 -20.27 -4.74 0.32
N THR A 182 -20.91 -3.62 0.69
CA THR A 182 -21.22 -3.30 2.09
C THR A 182 -22.02 -4.40 2.79
N VAL A 183 -22.91 -5.09 2.06
CA VAL A 183 -23.68 -6.24 2.57
C VAL A 183 -22.73 -7.40 2.93
N GLN A 184 -21.85 -7.78 2.02
CA GLN A 184 -20.88 -8.85 2.22
C GLN A 184 -19.88 -8.52 3.34
N CYS A 185 -19.46 -7.26 3.46
CA CYS A 185 -18.63 -6.83 4.60
C CYS A 185 -19.35 -7.05 5.94
N LYS A 186 -20.64 -6.68 6.01
CA LYS A 186 -21.44 -6.88 7.22
C LYS A 186 -21.62 -8.36 7.55
N GLU A 187 -21.85 -9.20 6.54
CA GLU A 187 -21.97 -10.66 6.71
C GLU A 187 -20.69 -11.29 7.25
N MET A 188 -19.52 -10.94 6.69
CA MET A 188 -18.22 -11.43 7.18
C MET A 188 -17.96 -11.00 8.64
N GLU A 189 -18.28 -9.74 8.98
CA GLU A 189 -18.17 -9.24 10.36
C GLU A 189 -19.11 -10.02 11.30
N LEU A 190 -20.38 -10.20 10.94
CA LEU A 190 -21.35 -10.94 11.75
C LEU A 190 -20.94 -12.40 11.96
N PHE A 191 -20.46 -13.07 10.91
CA PHE A 191 -19.98 -14.45 10.97
C PHE A 191 -18.87 -14.63 12.01
N LEU A 192 -17.82 -13.80 11.95
CA LEU A 192 -16.73 -13.86 12.93
C LEU A 192 -17.18 -13.44 14.33
N GLY A 193 -18.10 -12.46 14.42
CA GLY A 193 -18.71 -12.06 15.69
C GLY A 193 -19.46 -13.22 16.35
N ASN A 194 -20.24 -13.97 15.58
CA ASN A 194 -20.95 -15.16 16.04
C ASN A 194 -20.01 -16.28 16.47
N LEU A 195 -18.94 -16.54 15.71
CA LEU A 195 -17.92 -17.53 16.07
C LEU A 195 -17.21 -17.18 17.38
N GLU A 196 -16.77 -15.92 17.52
CA GLU A 196 -16.07 -15.48 18.74
C GLU A 196 -16.99 -15.48 19.96
N ARG A 197 -18.26 -15.10 19.79
CA ARG A 197 -19.26 -15.21 20.86
C ARG A 197 -19.47 -16.67 21.30
N LYS A 198 -19.64 -17.61 20.37
CA LYS A 198 -19.77 -19.05 20.67
C LYS A 198 -18.54 -19.58 21.42
N ARG A 199 -17.36 -19.03 21.14
CA ARG A 199 -16.11 -19.37 21.85
C ARG A 199 -16.07 -18.83 23.28
N LEU A 200 -16.54 -17.60 23.51
CA LEU A 200 -16.54 -16.92 24.82
C LEU A 200 -17.66 -17.44 25.75
N CYS A 201 -18.86 -17.68 25.23
CA CYS A 201 -20.03 -18.10 26.01
C CYS A 201 -20.10 -19.64 26.14
N ARG A 202 -19.28 -20.23 27.04
CA ARG A 202 -19.29 -21.68 27.32
C ARG A 202 -20.35 -22.16 28.31
N SER A 203 -21.24 -21.32 28.83
CA SER A 203 -22.32 -21.74 29.75
C SER A 203 -23.67 -21.10 29.45
N THR A 204 -24.71 -21.93 29.51
CA THR A 204 -26.15 -21.66 29.43
C THR A 204 -26.58 -20.29 29.96
N VAL A 205 -26.95 -19.36 29.06
CA VAL A 205 -27.79 -18.21 29.41
C VAL A 205 -28.75 -17.95 28.25
N ASP A 206 -30.01 -17.71 28.62
CA ASP A 206 -31.18 -17.53 27.77
C ASP A 206 -30.96 -16.67 26.51
N GLU A 207 -31.59 -17.12 25.42
CA GLU A 207 -31.78 -16.43 24.14
C GLU A 207 -32.56 -15.11 24.33
N LYS A 208 -31.94 -14.10 24.96
CA LYS A 208 -32.45 -12.73 24.89
C LYS A 208 -32.10 -12.12 23.54
N GLU A 209 -33.02 -11.29 23.02
CA GLU A 209 -32.89 -10.56 21.76
C GLU A 209 -31.47 -10.04 21.54
N GLU A 210 -30.93 -10.45 20.41
CA GLU A 210 -29.54 -10.31 20.03
C GLU A 210 -29.26 -8.87 19.57
N ASP A 211 -28.31 -8.20 20.21
CA ASP A 211 -27.82 -6.92 19.70
C ASP A 211 -26.84 -7.19 18.54
N GLU A 212 -27.38 -7.28 17.33
CA GLU A 212 -26.62 -7.44 16.08
C GLU A 212 -25.46 -6.44 15.96
N SER A 213 -25.61 -5.22 16.48
CA SER A 213 -24.58 -4.19 16.43
C SER A 213 -23.35 -4.56 17.28
N MET A 214 -23.58 -5.17 18.44
CA MET A 214 -22.52 -5.66 19.33
C MET A 214 -21.83 -6.89 18.76
N VAL A 215 -22.59 -7.81 18.17
CA VAL A 215 -22.03 -8.98 17.47
C VAL A 215 -21.13 -8.53 16.31
N ARG A 216 -21.63 -7.58 15.50
CA ARG A 216 -20.87 -7.03 14.39
C ARG A 216 -19.60 -6.33 14.85
N LEU A 217 -19.65 -5.56 15.94
CA LEU A 217 -18.46 -4.89 16.50
C LEU A 217 -17.41 -5.91 16.98
N LEU A 218 -17.83 -6.97 17.67
CA LEU A 218 -16.94 -8.08 18.04
C LEU A 218 -16.29 -8.72 16.80
N GLY A 219 -17.08 -8.90 15.75
CA GLY A 219 -16.62 -9.39 14.45
C GLY A 219 -15.61 -8.48 13.76
N GLN A 220 -15.83 -7.17 13.77
CA GLN A 220 -14.89 -6.17 13.26
C GLN A 220 -13.53 -6.28 13.95
N HIS A 221 -13.53 -6.40 15.28
CA HIS A 221 -12.33 -6.60 16.06
C HIS A 221 -11.63 -7.92 15.73
N ARG A 222 -12.38 -9.02 15.66
CA ARG A 222 -11.82 -10.32 15.35
C ARG A 222 -11.22 -10.37 13.95
N LEU A 223 -11.92 -9.80 12.97
CA LEU A 223 -11.43 -9.71 11.59
C LEU A 223 -10.17 -8.84 11.49
N ALA A 224 -10.12 -7.72 12.22
CA ALA A 224 -8.94 -6.85 12.27
C ALA A 224 -7.74 -7.50 12.95
N GLU A 225 -7.96 -8.26 14.03
CA GLU A 225 -6.90 -9.01 14.72
C GLU A 225 -6.35 -10.15 13.87
N LEU A 226 -7.22 -10.80 13.10
CA LEU A 226 -6.85 -11.93 12.24
C LEU A 226 -6.17 -11.45 10.95
N THR A 227 -6.83 -10.55 10.22
CA THR A 227 -6.45 -10.16 8.85
C THR A 227 -5.78 -8.78 8.76
N GLY A 228 -5.56 -8.14 9.91
CA GLY A 228 -5.00 -6.79 9.98
C GLY A 228 -6.00 -5.66 9.73
N SER A 229 -7.21 -5.94 9.24
CA SER A 229 -8.21 -4.92 8.91
C SER A 229 -9.62 -5.40 9.24
N ARG A 230 -10.53 -4.47 9.57
CA ARG A 230 -11.99 -4.75 9.49
C ARG A 230 -12.39 -5.06 8.04
N ALA A 231 -13.66 -5.40 7.82
CA ALA A 231 -14.15 -5.56 6.46
C ALA A 231 -14.24 -4.18 5.78
N TYR A 232 -13.70 -4.09 4.56
CA TYR A 232 -13.85 -2.95 3.66
C TYR A 232 -14.33 -3.43 2.30
N GLU A 233 -15.17 -2.65 1.63
CA GLU A 233 -15.85 -3.08 0.40
C GLU A 233 -14.88 -3.43 -0.72
N ARG A 234 -13.75 -2.73 -0.79
CA ARG A 234 -12.74 -2.99 -1.80
C ARG A 234 -11.97 -4.29 -1.57
N TYR A 235 -11.96 -4.84 -0.36
CA TYR A 235 -11.13 -6.00 -0.02
C TYR A 235 -11.65 -7.24 -0.73
N THR A 236 -10.70 -8.03 -1.23
CA THR A 236 -10.95 -9.08 -2.21
C THR A 236 -11.93 -10.14 -1.72
N GLY A 237 -11.89 -10.51 -0.43
CA GLY A 237 -12.82 -11.48 0.15
C GLY A 237 -14.29 -11.09 -0.02
N SER A 238 -14.63 -9.81 0.22
CA SER A 238 -16.01 -9.32 0.05
C SER A 238 -16.45 -9.33 -1.42
N GLN A 239 -15.54 -9.03 -2.35
CA GLN A 239 -15.78 -9.08 -3.79
C GLN A 239 -15.97 -10.52 -4.30
N ILE A 240 -15.19 -11.47 -3.78
CA ILE A 240 -15.39 -12.89 -4.07
C ILE A 240 -16.73 -13.37 -3.53
N LEU A 241 -17.08 -13.02 -2.28
CA LEU A 241 -18.37 -13.38 -1.69
C LEU A 241 -19.55 -12.88 -2.54
N LYS A 242 -19.48 -11.64 -3.03
CA LYS A 242 -20.47 -11.08 -3.95
C LYS A 242 -20.59 -11.92 -5.23
N ILE A 243 -19.47 -12.31 -5.85
CA ILE A 243 -19.49 -13.17 -7.06
C ILE A 243 -20.08 -14.54 -6.76
N VAL A 244 -19.78 -15.14 -5.61
CA VAL A 244 -20.37 -16.43 -5.18
C VAL A 244 -21.89 -16.31 -5.03
N GLN A 245 -22.37 -15.19 -4.46
CA GLN A 245 -23.79 -14.96 -4.22
C GLN A 245 -24.56 -14.59 -5.49
N GLU A 246 -24.03 -13.69 -6.31
CA GLU A 246 -24.71 -13.14 -7.49
C GLU A 246 -24.55 -14.03 -8.74
N THR A 247 -23.38 -14.66 -8.91
CA THR A 247 -23.00 -15.42 -10.11
C THR A 247 -22.24 -16.71 -9.76
N PRO A 248 -22.86 -17.66 -9.02
CA PRO A 248 -22.19 -18.85 -8.52
C PRO A 248 -21.61 -19.75 -9.62
N GLU A 249 -22.18 -19.76 -10.83
CA GLU A 249 -21.65 -20.46 -12.00
C GLU A 249 -20.31 -19.90 -12.51
N ILE A 250 -20.12 -18.58 -12.43
CA ILE A 250 -18.82 -17.94 -12.73
C ILE A 250 -17.79 -18.39 -11.70
N TYR A 251 -18.15 -18.40 -10.42
CA TYR A 251 -17.25 -18.88 -9.37
C TYR A 251 -16.87 -20.35 -9.55
N ARG A 252 -17.85 -21.23 -9.83
CA ARG A 252 -17.61 -22.67 -10.05
C ARG A 252 -16.72 -22.95 -11.26
N SER A 253 -16.86 -22.17 -12.33
CA SER A 253 -16.03 -22.30 -13.55
C SER A 253 -14.65 -21.66 -13.41
N THR A 254 -14.40 -20.90 -12.34
CA THR A 254 -13.10 -20.31 -12.04
C THR A 254 -12.16 -21.37 -11.45
N VAL A 255 -10.95 -21.48 -11.98
CA VAL A 255 -9.92 -22.44 -11.52
C VAL A 255 -8.80 -21.78 -10.70
N ARG A 256 -8.65 -20.46 -10.82
CA ARG A 256 -7.67 -19.67 -10.06
C ARG A 256 -8.21 -18.26 -9.85
N ILE A 257 -7.94 -17.67 -8.70
CA ILE A 257 -8.15 -16.25 -8.41
C ILE A 257 -6.78 -15.64 -8.10
N SER A 258 -6.45 -14.55 -8.78
CA SER A 258 -5.23 -13.78 -8.58
C SER A 258 -5.56 -12.38 -8.11
N LEU A 259 -4.66 -11.75 -7.36
CA LEU A 259 -4.62 -10.29 -7.29
C LEU A 259 -4.01 -9.74 -8.58
N VAL A 260 -4.21 -8.45 -8.88
CA VAL A 260 -3.63 -7.82 -10.08
C VAL A 260 -2.10 -8.00 -10.14
N SER A 261 -1.43 -8.00 -8.98
CA SER A 261 0.01 -8.25 -8.81
C SER A 261 0.40 -9.66 -9.29
N SER A 262 -0.18 -10.71 -8.70
CA SER A 262 0.11 -12.10 -9.07
C SER A 262 -0.42 -12.49 -10.44
N PHE A 263 -1.47 -11.83 -10.94
CA PHE A 263 -1.93 -11.92 -12.33
C PHE A 263 -0.83 -11.50 -13.30
N LEU A 264 -0.20 -10.35 -13.07
CA LEU A 264 0.82 -9.82 -13.96
C LEU A 264 2.08 -10.70 -13.97
N ALA A 265 2.50 -11.18 -12.79
CA ALA A 265 3.56 -12.18 -12.67
C ALA A 265 3.22 -13.48 -13.43
N SER A 266 1.95 -13.88 -13.41
CA SER A 266 1.48 -15.10 -14.09
C SER A 266 1.58 -15.00 -15.60
N LEU A 267 1.28 -13.82 -16.18
CA LEU A 267 1.45 -13.57 -17.61
C LEU A 267 2.93 -13.68 -18.04
N LEU A 268 3.85 -13.12 -17.25
CA LEU A 268 5.28 -13.13 -17.54
C LEU A 268 5.89 -14.53 -17.44
N THR A 269 5.50 -15.30 -16.42
CA THR A 269 6.05 -16.65 -16.16
C THR A 269 5.32 -17.75 -16.93
N ALA A 270 4.19 -17.43 -17.57
CA ALA A 270 3.28 -18.39 -18.18
C ALA A 270 2.91 -19.56 -17.24
N ARG A 271 2.57 -19.23 -16.00
CA ARG A 271 2.02 -20.14 -14.98
C ARG A 271 1.28 -19.32 -13.92
N PHE A 272 0.46 -19.94 -13.08
CA PHE A 272 -0.11 -19.21 -11.94
C PHE A 272 0.98 -18.91 -10.92
N SER A 273 1.21 -17.63 -10.65
CA SER A 273 2.09 -17.15 -9.59
C SER A 273 1.36 -17.12 -8.24
N ALA A 274 2.11 -17.27 -7.16
CA ALA A 274 1.61 -17.11 -5.79
C ALA A 274 1.21 -15.65 -5.53
N ILE A 275 0.28 -15.45 -4.60
CA ILE A 275 0.00 -14.14 -4.02
C ILE A 275 1.04 -13.90 -2.92
N ASP A 276 1.65 -12.72 -2.87
CA ASP A 276 2.61 -12.40 -1.81
C ASP A 276 1.90 -12.02 -0.52
N VAL A 277 2.61 -12.20 0.59
CA VAL A 277 2.06 -11.94 1.93
C VAL A 277 1.56 -10.50 2.12
N ALA A 278 2.24 -9.51 1.52
CA ALA A 278 1.89 -8.11 1.70
C ALA A 278 0.60 -7.71 0.95
N ASP A 279 0.46 -8.09 -0.32
CA ASP A 279 -0.76 -7.82 -1.07
C ASP A 279 -1.92 -8.75 -0.63
N GLY A 280 -1.60 -10.00 -0.25
CA GLY A 280 -2.54 -10.94 0.34
C GLY A 280 -3.17 -10.47 1.66
N SER A 281 -2.46 -9.61 2.41
CA SER A 281 -3.01 -8.97 3.61
C SER A 281 -4.20 -8.04 3.29
N GLY A 282 -4.29 -7.53 2.06
CA GLY A 282 -5.38 -6.68 1.58
C GLY A 282 -6.66 -7.42 1.18
N MET A 283 -6.83 -8.68 1.59
CA MET A 283 -7.93 -9.55 1.11
C MET A 283 -9.03 -9.81 2.15
N ASN A 284 -8.80 -9.54 3.44
CA ASN A 284 -9.62 -10.06 4.55
C ASN A 284 -9.74 -11.60 4.52
N LEU A 285 -8.67 -12.29 4.13
CA LEU A 285 -8.61 -13.77 4.05
C LEU A 285 -7.31 -14.35 4.62
N LEU A 286 -6.21 -13.58 4.60
CA LEU A 286 -4.92 -13.99 5.13
C LEU A 286 -4.85 -13.71 6.63
N ASP A 287 -4.47 -14.69 7.45
CA ASP A 287 -3.99 -14.43 8.80
C ASP A 287 -2.59 -13.82 8.69
N ILE A 288 -2.45 -12.55 9.07
CA ILE A 288 -1.20 -11.78 8.89
C ILE A 288 -0.06 -12.25 9.83
N ARG A 289 -0.38 -13.04 10.86
CA ARG A 289 0.59 -13.57 11.82
C ARG A 289 1.10 -14.94 11.38
N THR A 290 0.21 -15.84 10.97
CA THR A 290 0.60 -17.16 10.46
C THR A 290 1.03 -17.13 9.00
N LYS A 291 0.62 -16.10 8.25
CA LYS A 291 0.87 -15.90 6.80
C LYS A 291 0.25 -17.00 5.95
N THR A 292 -0.90 -17.51 6.39
CA THR A 292 -1.69 -18.53 5.71
C THR A 292 -3.12 -18.03 5.53
N TRP A 293 -3.85 -18.60 4.57
CA TRP A 293 -5.28 -18.34 4.48
C TRP A 293 -6.01 -18.84 5.72
N ASP A 294 -7.02 -18.09 6.17
CA ASP A 294 -7.89 -18.51 7.27
C ASP A 294 -9.05 -19.37 6.72
N SER A 295 -9.05 -20.65 7.07
CA SER A 295 -10.02 -21.62 6.57
C SER A 295 -11.46 -21.37 7.00
N SER A 296 -11.67 -20.60 8.09
CA SER A 296 -13.02 -20.24 8.52
C SER A 296 -13.63 -19.21 7.58
N LEU A 297 -12.84 -18.20 7.18
CA LEU A 297 -13.23 -17.15 6.24
C LEU A 297 -13.37 -17.69 4.81
N THR A 298 -12.40 -18.46 4.33
CA THR A 298 -12.46 -19.02 2.97
C THR A 298 -13.65 -19.97 2.81
N GLY A 299 -13.87 -20.85 3.80
CA GLY A 299 -15.02 -21.75 3.82
C GLY A 299 -16.36 -21.01 3.92
N PHE A 300 -16.45 -19.92 4.68
CA PHE A 300 -17.65 -19.07 4.73
C PHE A 300 -17.99 -18.50 3.34
N ILE A 301 -16.98 -18.06 2.60
CA ILE A 301 -17.16 -17.52 1.25
C ILE A 301 -17.56 -18.61 0.26
N ASP A 302 -16.93 -19.79 0.30
CA ASP A 302 -17.30 -20.93 -0.56
C ASP A 302 -18.78 -21.32 -0.43
N ARG A 303 -19.35 -21.14 0.77
CA ARG A 303 -20.77 -21.39 1.06
C ARG A 303 -21.69 -20.22 0.73
N GLY A 304 -21.19 -19.17 0.09
CA GLY A 304 -21.98 -17.97 -0.25
C GLY A 304 -22.48 -17.19 0.97
N GLY A 305 -21.78 -17.29 2.10
CA GLY A 305 -22.14 -16.63 3.35
C GLY A 305 -23.07 -17.43 4.27
N SER A 306 -23.32 -18.72 3.97
CA SER A 306 -24.13 -19.59 4.83
C SER A 306 -23.35 -20.16 6.01
N GLU A 307 -23.96 -20.10 7.22
CA GLU A 307 -23.49 -20.78 8.43
C GLU A 307 -23.94 -22.25 8.52
N ASP A 308 -24.88 -22.69 7.67
CA ASP A 308 -25.45 -24.04 7.75
C ASP A 308 -24.50 -25.10 7.16
N SER A 309 -24.22 -26.14 7.95
CA SER A 309 -23.49 -27.38 7.62
C SER A 309 -22.00 -27.25 7.23
N PHE A 310 -21.11 -27.59 8.17
CA PHE A 310 -19.82 -28.21 7.84
C PHE A 310 -20.12 -29.60 7.27
N SER A 311 -20.14 -29.75 5.94
CA SER A 311 -19.90 -31.07 5.37
C SER A 311 -18.38 -31.28 5.36
N ASP A 312 -17.87 -32.23 6.14
CA ASP A 312 -16.46 -32.65 6.17
C ASP A 312 -15.98 -33.27 4.83
N GLU A 313 -16.76 -33.15 3.76
CA GLU A 313 -16.35 -33.57 2.42
C GLU A 313 -15.42 -32.51 1.83
N ALA A 314 -14.19 -32.94 1.53
CA ALA A 314 -13.21 -32.12 0.80
C ALA A 314 -13.83 -31.64 -0.51
N THR A 315 -14.13 -30.35 -0.58
CA THR A 315 -14.65 -29.72 -1.79
C THR A 315 -13.48 -29.56 -2.75
N THR A 316 -13.48 -30.30 -3.86
CA THR A 316 -12.53 -30.05 -4.94
C THR A 316 -12.80 -28.66 -5.51
N ASN A 317 -11.77 -27.81 -5.69
CA ASN A 317 -11.89 -26.44 -6.22
C ASN A 317 -12.46 -25.43 -5.19
N SER A 318 -12.04 -25.56 -3.93
CA SER A 318 -12.31 -24.61 -2.83
C SER A 318 -11.69 -23.22 -3.10
N LEU A 319 -12.04 -22.22 -2.30
CA LEU A 319 -11.42 -20.90 -2.41
C LEU A 319 -9.91 -20.96 -2.14
N GLU A 320 -9.46 -21.77 -1.19
CA GLU A 320 -8.03 -21.97 -0.94
C GLU A 320 -7.32 -22.59 -2.15
N ASP A 321 -7.93 -23.57 -2.83
CA ASP A 321 -7.39 -24.13 -4.08
C ASP A 321 -7.27 -23.05 -5.17
N LYS A 322 -8.29 -22.20 -5.29
CA LYS A 322 -8.33 -21.09 -6.27
C LYS A 322 -7.28 -20.02 -5.96
N LEU A 323 -7.00 -19.73 -4.69
CA LEU A 323 -5.97 -18.76 -4.29
C LEU A 323 -4.56 -19.36 -4.40
N GLY A 324 -4.42 -20.65 -4.07
CA GLY A 324 -3.16 -21.38 -3.96
C GLY A 324 -2.27 -20.93 -2.82
N GLU A 325 -1.03 -21.41 -2.85
CA GLU A 325 0.01 -21.07 -1.87
C GLU A 325 0.28 -19.56 -1.81
N VAL A 326 0.55 -19.07 -0.60
CA VAL A 326 1.02 -17.70 -0.33
C VAL A 326 2.54 -17.69 -0.39
N ASP A 327 3.16 -16.73 -1.08
CA ASP A 327 4.58 -16.44 -0.86
C ASP A 327 4.73 -15.67 0.47
N ALA A 328 4.88 -16.44 1.55
CA ALA A 328 5.04 -15.93 2.90
C ALA A 328 6.35 -15.16 3.13
N THR A 329 7.33 -15.31 2.22
CA THR A 329 8.62 -14.60 2.28
C THR A 329 8.55 -13.25 1.56
N GLY A 330 7.66 -13.14 0.57
CA GLY A 330 7.55 -12.03 -0.37
C GLY A 330 8.76 -11.88 -1.29
N LYS A 331 9.68 -12.84 -1.34
CA LYS A 331 10.98 -12.74 -2.04
C LYS A 331 11.18 -13.82 -3.09
N GLU A 332 10.23 -14.74 -3.26
CA GLU A 332 10.48 -15.93 -4.08
C GLU A 332 10.64 -15.61 -5.56
N ILE A 333 11.42 -16.45 -6.25
CA ILE A 333 11.45 -16.47 -7.70
C ILE A 333 10.22 -17.25 -8.18
N GLN A 334 9.22 -16.50 -8.63
CA GLN A 334 7.97 -17.01 -9.21
C GLN A 334 8.16 -17.64 -10.59
N GLY A 335 9.39 -17.76 -11.11
CA GLY A 335 9.73 -18.51 -12.31
C GLY A 335 10.71 -17.77 -13.20
N VAL A 336 11.03 -18.37 -14.34
CA VAL A 336 11.76 -17.71 -15.42
C VAL A 336 10.78 -17.10 -16.42
N LEU A 337 11.19 -16.02 -17.08
CA LEU A 337 10.41 -15.35 -18.10
C LEU A 337 10.06 -16.32 -19.23
N SER A 338 8.80 -16.30 -19.66
CA SER A 338 8.29 -17.17 -20.73
C SER A 338 9.08 -17.00 -22.04
N SER A 339 9.26 -18.13 -22.75
CA SER A 339 9.93 -18.21 -24.06
C SER A 339 9.28 -17.33 -25.12
N TRP A 340 8.00 -16.96 -24.97
CA TRP A 340 7.32 -16.00 -25.84
C TRP A 340 7.96 -14.61 -25.77
N PHE A 341 8.21 -14.08 -24.57
CA PHE A 341 8.87 -12.77 -24.40
C PHE A 341 10.33 -12.82 -24.87
N VAL A 342 11.03 -13.91 -24.57
CA VAL A 342 12.41 -14.17 -25.03
C VAL A 342 12.49 -14.10 -26.56
N SER A 343 11.64 -14.85 -27.25
CA SER A 343 11.67 -14.93 -28.71
C SER A 343 11.21 -13.63 -29.39
N ARG A 344 10.24 -12.93 -28.80
CA ARG A 344 9.62 -11.73 -29.40
C ARG A 344 10.44 -10.45 -29.20
N TYR A 345 11.06 -10.29 -28.03
CA TYR A 345 11.75 -9.05 -27.64
C TYR A 345 13.27 -9.21 -27.48
N GLY A 346 13.79 -10.45 -27.39
CA GLY A 346 15.22 -10.70 -27.24
C GLY A 346 15.73 -10.60 -25.81
N PHE A 347 14.89 -10.93 -24.82
CA PHE A 347 15.34 -11.16 -23.44
C PHE A 347 16.28 -12.36 -23.35
N SER A 348 17.09 -12.43 -22.29
CA SER A 348 17.77 -13.68 -21.91
C SER A 348 16.74 -14.72 -21.42
N SER A 349 16.94 -16.00 -21.73
CA SER A 349 16.10 -17.08 -21.21
C SER A 349 16.28 -17.35 -19.72
N ALA A 350 17.26 -16.71 -19.09
CA ALA A 350 17.57 -16.82 -17.66
C ALA A 350 16.94 -15.70 -16.81
N VAL A 351 16.09 -14.84 -17.39
CA VAL A 351 15.45 -13.74 -16.65
C VAL A 351 14.54 -14.31 -15.56
N ASN A 352 14.87 -14.03 -14.31
CA ASN A 352 14.04 -14.41 -13.17
C ASN A 352 12.90 -13.42 -12.98
N VAL A 353 11.70 -13.93 -12.70
CA VAL A 353 10.54 -13.15 -12.28
C VAL A 353 10.39 -13.34 -10.77
N VAL A 354 10.72 -12.31 -10.01
CA VAL A 354 10.55 -12.25 -8.55
C VAL A 354 9.10 -11.91 -8.24
N THR A 355 8.56 -12.47 -7.17
CA THR A 355 7.24 -12.15 -6.60
C THR A 355 6.85 -10.69 -6.73
N PHE A 356 5.66 -10.44 -7.28
CA PHE A 356 5.04 -9.12 -7.38
C PHE A 356 4.31 -8.81 -6.07
N THR A 357 4.01 -7.53 -5.81
CA THR A 357 3.33 -7.09 -4.57
C THR A 357 2.38 -5.92 -4.86
N GLY A 358 1.72 -5.41 -3.82
CA GLY A 358 0.88 -4.22 -3.92
C GLY A 358 1.68 -2.93 -4.11
N ASP A 359 1.07 -1.90 -4.69
CA ASP A 359 1.68 -0.57 -4.91
C ASP A 359 2.16 0.12 -3.62
N ASN A 360 1.40 0.05 -2.54
CA ASN A 360 1.78 0.57 -1.23
C ASN A 360 2.99 -0.18 -0.65
N PRO A 361 2.98 -1.52 -0.51
CA PRO A 361 4.18 -2.28 -0.17
C PRO A 361 5.40 -1.99 -1.06
N ALA A 362 5.22 -1.89 -2.38
CA ALA A 362 6.32 -1.58 -3.29
C ALA A 362 6.89 -0.17 -3.03
N THR A 363 6.06 0.81 -2.69
CA THR A 363 6.51 2.17 -2.32
C THR A 363 7.41 2.15 -1.09
N VAL A 364 7.12 1.31 -0.08
CA VAL A 364 7.99 1.14 1.09
C VAL A 364 9.39 0.69 0.67
N MET A 365 9.49 -0.23 -0.30
CA MET A 365 10.77 -0.68 -0.83
C MET A 365 11.52 0.42 -1.59
N ALA A 366 10.81 1.25 -2.35
CA ALA A 366 11.41 2.33 -3.12
C ALA A 366 12.05 3.38 -2.23
N LEU A 367 11.35 3.74 -1.15
CA LEU A 367 11.80 4.78 -0.23
C LEU A 367 12.81 4.26 0.80
N HIS A 368 13.17 2.97 0.75
CA HIS A 368 14.08 2.31 1.69
C HIS A 368 13.67 2.56 3.15
N ALA A 369 12.37 2.51 3.42
CA ALA A 369 11.84 2.80 4.73
C ALA A 369 12.37 1.79 5.76
N GLU A 370 12.83 2.32 6.88
CA GLU A 370 13.27 1.54 8.04
C GLU A 370 12.17 1.47 9.09
N ARG A 371 12.36 0.63 10.12
CA ARG A 371 11.40 0.56 11.23
C ARG A 371 11.27 1.93 11.88
N GLY A 372 10.03 2.37 12.01
CA GLY A 372 9.67 3.70 12.50
C GLY A 372 9.68 4.81 11.46
N ASP A 373 10.00 4.53 10.20
CA ASP A 373 9.70 5.46 9.12
C ASP A 373 8.20 5.44 8.83
N ALA A 374 7.60 6.62 8.82
CA ALA A 374 6.28 6.84 8.25
C ALA A 374 6.43 7.36 6.81
N ILE A 375 5.58 6.89 5.90
CA ILE A 375 5.48 7.41 4.54
C ILE A 375 4.12 8.09 4.41
N VAL A 376 4.12 9.35 4.03
CA VAL A 376 2.89 10.13 3.79
C VAL A 376 2.80 10.45 2.31
N SER A 377 1.87 9.79 1.61
CA SER A 377 1.54 10.09 0.22
C SER A 377 0.39 11.08 0.17
N LEU A 378 0.66 12.29 -0.33
CA LEU A 378 -0.32 13.36 -0.44
C LEU A 378 -0.87 13.45 -1.87
N GLY A 379 -1.98 12.78 -2.12
CA GLY A 379 -2.59 12.61 -3.45
C GLY A 379 -4.08 12.93 -3.45
N THR A 380 -4.81 12.43 -4.46
CA THR A 380 -6.29 12.56 -4.53
C THR A 380 -6.93 12.05 -3.23
N SER A 381 -6.48 10.88 -2.79
CA SER A 381 -6.59 10.39 -1.42
C SER A 381 -5.23 10.55 -0.75
N ASP A 382 -5.21 10.84 0.54
CA ASP A 382 -3.97 10.81 1.31
C ASP A 382 -3.80 9.43 1.97
N THR A 383 -2.56 8.95 1.99
CA THR A 383 -2.20 7.66 2.58
C THR A 383 -1.04 7.82 3.55
N LEU A 384 -1.16 7.23 4.74
CA LEU A 384 -0.09 7.08 5.71
C LEU A 384 0.25 5.60 5.85
N LEU A 385 1.52 5.27 5.60
CA LEU A 385 2.10 3.95 5.87
C LEU A 385 3.10 4.09 7.01
N LEU A 386 3.05 3.22 8.01
CA LEU A 386 4.05 3.15 9.08
C LEU A 386 4.65 1.75 9.13
N TYR A 387 5.97 1.66 9.00
CA TYR A 387 6.69 0.41 9.15
C TYR A 387 6.94 0.11 10.65
N THR A 388 6.31 -0.96 11.15
CA THR A 388 6.29 -1.33 12.57
C THR A 388 6.52 -2.83 12.84
N ASP A 389 6.96 -3.17 14.05
CA ASP A 389 7.02 -4.54 14.60
C ASP A 389 5.67 -5.05 15.12
N THR A 390 4.72 -4.15 15.33
CA THR A 390 3.49 -4.46 16.07
C THR A 390 2.35 -4.76 15.10
N PRO A 391 1.85 -6.00 15.02
CA PRO A 391 0.59 -6.29 14.32
C PRO A 391 -0.59 -5.75 15.11
N ALA A 392 -1.79 -5.78 14.51
CA ALA A 392 -3.03 -5.62 15.26
C ALA A 392 -3.09 -6.63 16.43
N SER A 393 -3.09 -6.15 17.67
CA SER A 393 -3.23 -6.99 18.88
C SER A 393 -4.52 -6.68 19.62
N MET A 394 -5.14 -7.69 20.24
CA MET A 394 -6.32 -7.59 21.11
C MET A 394 -5.98 -7.43 22.60
N SER A 395 -4.69 -7.36 22.98
CA SER A 395 -4.21 -7.63 24.36
C SER A 395 -4.78 -6.75 25.49
N ASP A 396 -5.52 -5.68 25.21
CA ASP A 396 -6.18 -4.86 26.25
C ASP A 396 -7.69 -5.12 26.39
N ALA A 397 -8.35 -5.70 25.37
CA ALA A 397 -9.80 -5.95 25.42
C ALA A 397 -10.11 -7.29 26.11
N SER A 398 -9.31 -8.33 25.87
CA SER A 398 -9.52 -9.66 26.44
C SER A 398 -9.20 -9.74 27.94
N ASN A 399 -8.32 -8.88 28.45
CA ASN A 399 -7.92 -8.88 29.87
C ASN A 399 -8.93 -8.18 30.80
N LYS A 400 -9.98 -7.53 30.27
CA LYS A 400 -11.01 -6.86 31.08
C LYS A 400 -12.40 -7.51 31.03
N MET A 401 -12.62 -8.54 30.21
CA MET A 401 -13.80 -9.43 30.35
C MET A 401 -13.53 -10.50 31.42
N THR A 402 -13.21 -10.07 32.64
CA THR A 402 -13.18 -10.97 33.80
C THR A 402 -14.59 -11.11 34.35
N SER A 403 -15.10 -12.34 34.37
CA SER A 403 -16.31 -12.67 35.13
C SER A 403 -16.09 -12.34 36.61
N ASP A 404 -17.01 -11.57 37.22
CA ASP A 404 -17.22 -11.64 38.67
C ASP A 404 -17.54 -13.11 39.02
N ASP A 405 -16.99 -13.62 40.14
CA ASP A 405 -17.27 -14.93 40.76
C ASP A 405 -18.78 -15.26 40.94
N ARG A 406 -19.69 -14.35 40.59
CA ARG A 406 -21.15 -14.54 40.58
C ARG A 406 -21.79 -14.74 39.19
N GLY A 407 -21.00 -14.86 38.11
CA GLY A 407 -21.54 -15.18 36.79
C GLY A 407 -22.38 -14.08 36.13
N ASN A 408 -22.24 -12.82 36.58
CA ASN A 408 -22.82 -11.68 35.89
C ASN A 408 -21.82 -11.14 34.85
N VAL A 409 -22.21 -11.14 33.57
CA VAL A 409 -21.49 -10.42 32.51
C VAL A 409 -21.81 -8.93 32.67
N GLY A 410 -20.93 -8.18 33.32
CA GLY A 410 -21.05 -6.72 33.43
C GLY A 410 -20.78 -6.06 32.07
N THR A 411 -21.73 -5.26 31.58
CA THR A 411 -21.66 -4.52 30.31
C THR A 411 -20.95 -3.17 30.43
N GLU A 412 -19.93 -3.05 31.28
CA GLU A 412 -19.13 -1.82 31.39
C GLU A 412 -17.79 -2.01 30.69
N ILE A 413 -17.80 -1.85 29.37
CA ILE A 413 -16.59 -1.48 28.63
C ILE A 413 -16.26 -0.05 29.08
N ASP A 414 -15.22 0.14 29.89
CA ASP A 414 -14.70 1.46 30.26
C ASP A 414 -14.62 2.38 29.02
N LYS A 415 -15.00 3.66 29.14
CA LYS A 415 -14.91 4.63 28.02
C LYS A 415 -13.53 4.61 27.35
N GLU A 416 -12.46 4.50 28.13
CA GLU A 416 -11.07 4.41 27.62
C GLU A 416 -10.81 3.14 26.80
N SER A 417 -11.40 1.99 27.16
CA SER A 417 -11.22 0.75 26.38
C SER A 417 -12.05 0.76 25.09
N ARG A 418 -13.21 1.43 25.11
CA ARG A 418 -14.03 1.67 23.91
C ARG A 418 -13.36 2.65 22.94
N ASP A 419 -12.73 3.70 23.43
CA ASP A 419 -12.00 4.66 22.58
C ASP A 419 -10.74 4.02 21.96
N SER A 420 -10.00 3.19 22.71
CA SER A 420 -8.88 2.39 22.19
C SER A 420 -9.33 1.35 21.15
N SER A 421 -10.51 0.74 21.33
CA SER A 421 -11.02 -0.28 20.41
C SER A 421 -11.50 0.36 19.10
N VAL A 422 -12.28 1.43 19.16
CA VAL A 422 -12.76 2.19 18.00
C VAL A 422 -11.60 2.76 17.18
N ALA A 423 -10.55 3.23 17.84
CA ALA A 423 -9.34 3.73 17.18
C ALA A 423 -8.61 2.64 16.36
N ARG A 424 -8.62 1.36 16.78
CA ARG A 424 -7.97 0.25 16.04
C ARG A 424 -8.68 -0.07 14.73
N LEU A 425 -9.99 0.15 14.65
CA LEU A 425 -10.79 -0.11 13.44
C LEU A 425 -10.63 0.98 12.38
N SER A 426 -9.89 2.05 12.69
CA SER A 426 -9.62 3.17 11.78
C SER A 426 -8.38 2.97 10.90
N VAL A 427 -7.59 1.92 11.14
CA VAL A 427 -6.37 1.58 10.39
C VAL A 427 -6.40 0.12 9.93
N GLY A 428 -5.63 -0.18 8.89
CA GLY A 428 -5.33 -1.55 8.47
C GLY A 428 -3.87 -1.90 8.73
N TYR A 429 -3.55 -3.19 8.79
CA TYR A 429 -2.20 -3.70 8.85
C TYR A 429 -1.97 -4.67 7.69
N LEU A 430 -0.86 -4.48 6.98
CA LEU A 430 -0.36 -5.41 5.97
C LEU A 430 0.93 -6.05 6.49
N CYS A 431 1.26 -7.26 6.06
CA CYS A 431 2.61 -7.77 6.22
C CYS A 431 3.60 -6.89 5.44
N HIS A 432 4.82 -6.74 5.94
CA HIS A 432 5.89 -6.09 5.18
C HIS A 432 6.27 -6.95 3.96
N PRO A 433 6.53 -6.36 2.78
CA PRO A 433 6.75 -7.12 1.53
C PRO A 433 7.98 -8.04 1.55
N VAL A 434 8.92 -7.81 2.47
CA VAL A 434 10.18 -8.56 2.54
C VAL A 434 10.74 -8.75 3.95
N ASP A 435 10.09 -8.24 5.00
CA ASP A 435 10.54 -8.46 6.37
C ASP A 435 9.55 -9.44 7.01
N PRO A 436 9.97 -10.67 7.34
CA PRO A 436 9.07 -11.65 7.91
C PRO A 436 8.48 -11.25 9.27
N ASN A 437 9.10 -10.33 9.99
CA ASN A 437 8.65 -9.82 11.29
C ASN A 437 8.13 -8.38 11.19
N GLY A 438 8.01 -7.84 9.99
CA GLY A 438 7.58 -6.47 9.73
C GLY A 438 6.10 -6.38 9.37
N TYR A 439 5.46 -5.29 9.76
CA TYR A 439 4.12 -4.90 9.35
C TYR A 439 4.10 -3.47 8.83
N LEU A 440 3.13 -3.18 7.98
CA LEU A 440 2.81 -1.85 7.48
C LEU A 440 1.45 -1.47 8.03
N MET A 441 1.40 -0.53 8.97
CA MET A 441 0.14 0.10 9.36
C MET A 441 -0.25 1.09 8.28
N LEU A 442 -1.48 0.97 7.77
CA LEU A 442 -2.04 1.76 6.68
C LEU A 442 -3.23 2.56 7.21
N TYR A 443 -3.17 3.88 7.05
CA TYR A 443 -4.32 4.77 7.17
C TYR A 443 -4.58 5.45 5.83
N CYS A 444 -5.83 5.43 5.38
CA CYS A 444 -6.25 6.08 4.15
C CYS A 444 -7.34 7.11 4.45
N ALA A 445 -7.16 8.32 3.94
CA ALA A 445 -8.17 9.37 3.92
C ALA A 445 -8.61 9.61 2.47
N LYS A 446 -9.90 9.45 2.20
CA LYS A 446 -10.49 9.68 0.88
C LYS A 446 -10.43 11.15 0.49
N ASN A 447 -10.64 12.06 1.45
CA ASN A 447 -10.63 13.49 1.22
C ASN A 447 -9.21 14.05 1.37
N GLY A 448 -8.36 13.86 0.34
CA GLY A 448 -6.97 14.36 0.30
C GLY A 448 -6.82 15.71 -0.39
N SER A 449 -6.04 15.75 -1.47
CA SER A 449 -5.74 16.98 -2.24
C SER A 449 -6.96 17.64 -2.87
N LEU A 450 -7.96 16.88 -3.31
CA LEU A 450 -9.19 17.47 -3.88
C LEU A 450 -9.98 18.25 -2.83
N ALA A 451 -9.97 17.80 -1.57
CA ALA A 451 -10.60 18.55 -0.49
C ALA A 451 -9.82 19.85 -0.19
N ARG A 452 -8.48 19.79 -0.20
CA ARG A 452 -7.64 21.00 -0.08
C ARG A 452 -7.87 21.97 -1.24
N GLU A 453 -8.04 21.47 -2.46
CA GLU A 453 -8.35 22.26 -3.65
C GLU A 453 -9.74 22.94 -3.54
N GLN A 454 -10.77 22.21 -3.09
CA GLN A 454 -12.08 22.82 -2.86
C GLN A 454 -12.03 23.91 -1.77
N VAL A 455 -11.29 23.69 -0.67
CA VAL A 455 -11.09 24.72 0.36
C VAL A 455 -10.28 25.91 -0.19
N ARG A 456 -9.27 25.68 -1.03
CA ARG A 456 -8.53 26.75 -1.74
C ARG A 456 -9.48 27.60 -2.58
N ASP A 457 -10.37 26.96 -3.36
CA ASP A 457 -11.30 27.67 -4.23
C ASP A 457 -12.31 28.49 -3.44
N LEU A 458 -12.83 27.94 -2.35
CA LEU A 458 -13.82 28.60 -1.50
C LEU A 458 -13.24 29.73 -0.64
N TYR A 459 -12.04 29.53 -0.08
CA TYR A 459 -11.52 30.37 0.99
C TYR A 459 -10.21 31.10 0.66
N ALA A 460 -9.52 30.73 -0.43
CA ALA A 460 -8.27 31.35 -0.86
C ALA A 460 -8.33 31.85 -2.33
N ASP A 461 -9.52 32.17 -2.82
CA ASP A 461 -9.77 32.71 -4.17
C ASP A 461 -9.19 31.83 -5.30
N GLY A 462 -9.11 30.52 -5.08
CA GLY A 462 -8.50 29.58 -6.03
C GLY A 462 -6.98 29.71 -6.17
N ASN A 463 -6.31 30.38 -5.24
CA ASN A 463 -4.89 30.70 -5.31
C ASN A 463 -4.07 29.97 -4.22
N TRP A 464 -3.11 29.15 -4.65
CA TRP A 464 -2.23 28.40 -3.74
C TRP A 464 -1.26 29.27 -2.94
N ASP A 465 -0.79 30.40 -3.49
CA ASP A 465 0.08 31.33 -2.73
C ASP A 465 -0.67 31.97 -1.56
N ARG A 466 -1.96 32.30 -1.78
CA ARG A 466 -2.85 32.80 -0.72
C ARG A 466 -3.14 31.72 0.32
N PHE A 467 -3.43 30.51 -0.14
CA PHE A 467 -3.60 29.33 0.73
C PHE A 467 -2.37 29.12 1.63
N ASP A 468 -1.17 29.19 1.04
CA ASP A 468 0.09 29.06 1.75
C ASP A 468 0.33 30.22 2.73
N SER A 469 -0.04 31.46 2.38
CA SER A 469 0.03 32.60 3.31
C SER A 469 -0.81 32.35 4.55
N TYR A 470 -2.08 31.94 4.36
CA TYR A 470 -2.97 31.62 5.45
C TYR A 470 -2.46 30.48 6.33
N LEU A 471 -1.88 29.43 5.74
CA LEU A 471 -1.25 28.36 6.52
C LEU A 471 -0.06 28.84 7.34
N ARG A 472 0.84 29.65 6.77
CA ARG A 472 2.00 30.22 7.51
C ARG A 472 1.56 31.10 8.68
N GLU A 473 0.57 31.97 8.44
CA GLU A 473 -0.02 32.83 9.46
C GLU A 473 -0.70 32.01 10.58
N GLY A 474 -1.42 30.95 10.21
CA GLY A 474 -2.10 30.06 11.15
C GLY A 474 -1.17 29.22 12.03
N MET A 475 -0.01 28.82 11.50
CA MET A 475 1.05 28.14 12.25
C MET A 475 1.80 29.06 13.23
N GLY A 476 1.43 30.35 13.33
CA GLY A 476 2.09 31.29 14.26
C GLY A 476 3.46 31.77 13.80
N GLY A 477 3.75 31.71 12.49
CA GLY A 477 4.93 32.34 11.89
C GLY A 477 4.84 33.86 12.01
N SER A 478 5.32 34.40 13.13
CA SER A 478 5.36 35.84 13.35
C SER A 478 6.56 36.44 12.61
N TYR A 479 6.29 37.23 11.57
CA TYR A 479 7.22 38.29 11.17
C TYR A 479 7.16 39.50 12.13
N ASP A 480 6.16 39.56 13.04
CA ASP A 480 5.86 40.79 13.79
C ASP A 480 5.37 40.58 15.25
N GLY A 481 5.97 39.65 16.01
CA GLY A 481 5.95 39.65 17.49
C GLY A 481 4.59 39.67 18.23
N GLY A 482 3.46 39.47 17.56
CA GLY A 482 2.13 39.43 18.17
C GLY A 482 1.68 38.02 18.52
N SER A 483 1.25 37.80 19.76
CA SER A 483 0.63 36.56 20.23
C SER A 483 -0.78 36.40 19.64
N ASN A 484 -0.91 35.64 18.56
CA ASN A 484 -2.21 35.29 17.96
C ASN A 484 -2.92 34.15 18.71
N GLU A 485 -3.14 34.30 20.02
CA GLU A 485 -3.93 33.35 20.84
C GLU A 485 -5.40 33.21 20.33
N GLU A 486 -5.87 34.15 19.51
CA GLU A 486 -7.26 34.24 19.10
C GLU A 486 -7.69 33.27 17.98
N GLY A 487 -6.77 32.56 17.31
CA GLY A 487 -7.11 31.59 16.25
C GLY A 487 -7.02 30.11 16.66
N GLU A 488 -6.46 29.81 17.82
CA GLU A 488 -5.69 28.57 18.04
C GLU A 488 -6.51 27.30 18.40
N LYS A 489 -7.83 27.40 18.51
CA LYS A 489 -8.69 26.29 18.98
C LYS A 489 -9.83 25.89 18.04
N ARG A 490 -9.95 26.51 16.87
CA ARG A 490 -10.97 26.11 15.88
C ARG A 490 -10.61 24.74 15.30
N ILE A 491 -11.59 23.86 15.14
CA ILE A 491 -11.42 22.54 14.53
C ILE A 491 -12.46 22.41 13.42
N GLY A 492 -12.05 21.86 12.28
CA GLY A 492 -12.96 21.61 11.17
C GLY A 492 -12.61 20.32 10.44
N PHE A 493 -13.64 19.59 10.02
CA PHE A 493 -13.54 18.36 9.25
C PHE A 493 -14.23 18.57 7.90
N TYR A 494 -13.55 18.31 6.79
CA TYR A 494 -14.03 18.63 5.44
C TYR A 494 -14.10 17.35 4.60
N PHE A 495 -15.21 16.62 4.76
CA PHE A 495 -15.48 15.37 4.06
C PHE A 495 -16.45 15.61 2.91
N PHE A 496 -15.96 16.22 1.82
CA PHE A 496 -16.78 16.52 0.65
C PHE A 496 -17.33 15.24 0.00
N ASP A 497 -16.53 14.17 0.01
CA ASP A 497 -16.97 12.80 -0.23
C ASP A 497 -17.10 12.04 1.10
N ARG A 498 -17.94 10.99 1.12
CA ARG A 498 -18.02 10.08 2.28
C ARG A 498 -16.65 9.50 2.59
N GLU A 499 -16.13 9.86 3.77
CA GLU A 499 -14.81 9.49 4.25
C GLU A 499 -14.75 7.99 4.61
N ILE A 500 -13.55 7.41 4.63
CA ILE A 500 -13.30 6.03 5.07
C ILE A 500 -13.49 5.96 6.59
N TRP A 501 -12.86 6.87 7.31
CA TRP A 501 -12.99 6.99 8.76
C TRP A 501 -12.81 8.44 9.24
N PRO A 502 -13.78 8.99 10.01
CA PRO A 502 -15.10 8.41 10.31
C PRO A 502 -15.95 8.27 9.03
N PRO A 503 -16.85 7.28 8.92
CA PRO A 503 -17.57 6.99 7.68
C PRO A 503 -18.75 7.93 7.41
N VAL A 504 -18.49 9.24 7.49
CA VAL A 504 -19.44 10.36 7.34
C VAL A 504 -19.10 11.22 6.12
N GLN A 505 -20.06 12.05 5.71
CA GLN A 505 -19.91 13.03 4.64
C GLN A 505 -20.48 14.37 5.11
N GLY A 506 -19.74 15.45 4.88
CA GLY A 506 -20.13 16.81 5.24
C GLY A 506 -18.95 17.68 5.63
N VAL A 507 -19.23 18.97 5.83
CA VAL A 507 -18.27 19.92 6.42
C VAL A 507 -18.74 20.27 7.82
N TYR A 508 -17.91 19.99 8.82
CA TYR A 508 -18.21 20.15 10.24
C TYR A 508 -17.22 21.12 10.84
N ARG A 509 -17.69 22.19 11.48
CA ARG A 509 -16.84 23.23 12.06
C ARG A 509 -17.21 23.45 13.51
N PHE A 510 -16.18 23.66 14.33
CA PHE A 510 -16.30 23.86 15.77
C PHE A 510 -15.49 25.08 16.18
N GLU A 511 -16.15 26.02 16.85
CA GLU A 511 -15.51 27.20 17.46
C GLU A 511 -14.69 26.80 18.70
N LYS A 512 -14.03 27.78 19.32
CA LYS A 512 -13.06 27.57 20.42
C LYS A 512 -13.64 26.84 21.65
N ASP A 513 -14.93 26.98 21.88
CA ASP A 513 -15.68 26.34 22.97
C ASP A 513 -16.24 24.96 22.59
N GLY A 514 -15.93 24.49 21.37
CA GLY A 514 -16.47 23.26 20.80
C GLY A 514 -17.88 23.40 20.24
N ALA A 515 -18.44 24.61 20.15
CA ALA A 515 -19.76 24.83 19.57
C ALA A 515 -19.75 24.60 18.05
N ALA A 516 -20.66 23.77 17.57
CA ALA A 516 -20.83 23.52 16.15
C ALA A 516 -21.35 24.78 15.44
N VAL A 517 -20.72 25.16 14.32
CA VAL A 517 -21.10 26.31 13.51
C VAL A 517 -21.18 25.93 12.03
N ASN A 518 -22.03 26.63 11.28
CA ASN A 518 -22.12 26.43 9.82
C ASN A 518 -20.89 27.00 9.09
N GLU A 519 -20.38 28.12 9.60
CA GLU A 519 -19.20 28.82 9.10
C GLU A 519 -18.46 29.41 10.30
N PHE A 520 -17.13 29.52 10.23
CA PHE A 520 -16.38 30.20 11.28
C PHE A 520 -16.80 31.67 11.36
N CYS A 521 -17.12 32.14 12.56
CA CYS A 521 -17.69 33.46 12.75
C CYS A 521 -16.68 34.57 12.43
N GLY A 522 -17.19 35.57 11.70
CA GLY A 522 -16.54 36.83 11.35
C GLY A 522 -17.34 38.07 11.82
N GLN A 523 -17.09 38.69 12.97
CA GLN A 523 -17.51 40.06 13.29
C GLN A 523 -16.76 41.13 12.47
N GLY A 524 -17.30 41.47 11.29
CA GLY A 524 -16.85 42.59 10.44
C GLY A 524 -15.87 42.21 9.32
N ASP A 525 -15.45 43.17 8.49
CA ASP A 525 -14.59 42.93 7.31
C ASP A 525 -13.20 42.37 7.66
N VAL A 526 -12.66 42.72 8.84
CA VAL A 526 -11.39 42.18 9.38
C VAL A 526 -11.55 40.70 9.79
N ASP A 527 -12.78 40.25 10.04
CA ASP A 527 -13.04 38.91 10.56
C ASP A 527 -13.51 37.92 9.48
N LEU A 528 -13.89 38.38 8.28
CA LEU A 528 -14.10 37.51 7.12
C LEU A 528 -12.78 36.86 6.66
N GLU A 529 -11.70 37.63 6.60
CA GLU A 529 -10.37 37.12 6.25
C GLU A 529 -9.83 36.16 7.32
N SER A 530 -10.18 36.42 8.59
CA SER A 530 -9.90 35.50 9.70
C SER A 530 -10.65 34.17 9.56
N ALA A 531 -11.93 34.20 9.19
CA ALA A 531 -12.73 33.01 8.94
C ALA A 531 -12.21 32.20 7.73
N LYS A 532 -11.83 32.88 6.64
CA LYS A 532 -11.18 32.25 5.47
C LYS A 532 -9.89 31.53 5.85
N ARG A 533 -8.99 32.23 6.55
CA ARG A 533 -7.75 31.65 7.06
C ARG A 533 -8.02 30.45 7.97
N ALA A 534 -9.00 30.55 8.88
CA ALA A 534 -9.36 29.46 9.77
C ALA A 534 -9.82 28.20 9.02
N ASN A 535 -10.56 28.36 7.91
CA ASN A 535 -10.96 27.22 7.08
C ASN A 535 -9.75 26.52 6.44
N VAL A 536 -8.83 27.30 5.85
CA VAL A 536 -7.60 26.79 5.23
C VAL A 536 -6.71 26.05 6.24
N VAL A 537 -6.56 26.59 7.44
CA VAL A 537 -5.77 25.97 8.51
C VAL A 537 -6.46 24.69 9.01
N ALA A 538 -7.77 24.74 9.27
CA ALA A 538 -8.51 23.61 9.83
C ALA A 538 -8.51 22.36 8.94
N ILE A 539 -8.58 22.51 7.60
CA ILE A 539 -8.52 21.33 6.71
C ILE A 539 -7.17 20.62 6.80
N CYS A 540 -6.05 21.36 6.75
CA CYS A 540 -4.73 20.74 6.78
C CYS A 540 -4.39 20.19 8.18
N GLU A 541 -4.74 20.90 9.24
CA GLU A 541 -4.52 20.44 10.62
C GLU A 541 -5.34 19.18 10.94
N SER A 542 -6.62 19.14 10.56
CA SER A 542 -7.46 17.96 10.82
C SER A 542 -6.97 16.72 10.07
N GLN A 543 -6.52 16.86 8.82
CA GLN A 543 -5.94 15.77 8.05
C GLN A 543 -4.69 15.20 8.74
N PHE A 544 -3.76 16.05 9.18
CA PHE A 544 -2.52 15.58 9.82
C PHE A 544 -2.72 15.12 11.26
N LEU A 545 -3.63 15.75 12.02
CA LEU A 545 -4.03 15.24 13.33
C LEU A 545 -4.66 13.87 13.20
N ALA A 546 -5.53 13.66 12.19
CA ALA A 546 -6.14 12.37 11.94
C ALA A 546 -5.09 11.28 11.70
N MET A 547 -4.08 11.56 10.85
CA MET A 547 -2.93 10.69 10.62
C MET A 547 -2.16 10.40 11.91
N ARG A 548 -1.77 11.46 12.65
CA ARG A 548 -0.97 11.33 13.88
C ARG A 548 -1.65 10.47 14.93
N VAL A 549 -2.92 10.72 15.24
CA VAL A 549 -3.61 9.97 16.32
C VAL A 549 -3.76 8.50 15.97
N ARG A 550 -3.89 8.18 14.68
CA ARG A 550 -4.07 6.81 14.19
C ARG A 550 -2.75 6.05 14.14
N SER A 551 -1.65 6.72 13.81
CA SER A 551 -0.31 6.12 13.81
C SER A 551 0.35 6.04 15.18
N SER A 552 -0.17 6.73 16.18
CA SER A 552 0.36 6.72 17.55
C SER A 552 -0.10 5.50 18.37
N GLN A 553 -0.73 4.51 17.75
CA GLN A 553 -1.31 3.36 18.44
C GLN A 553 -0.25 2.30 18.74
N GLY A 554 0.40 2.42 19.90
CA GLY A 554 1.32 1.41 20.40
C GLY A 554 2.14 1.95 21.57
N LYS A 555 2.00 1.30 22.74
CA LYS A 555 2.58 1.59 24.07
C LYS A 555 1.72 2.45 25.00
N THR A 556 0.83 1.76 25.72
CA THR A 556 0.45 2.08 27.11
C THR A 556 1.52 1.54 28.08
N SER A 557 2.82 1.71 27.79
CA SER A 557 3.81 1.56 28.85
C SER A 557 3.70 2.81 29.72
N THR A 558 3.31 2.62 30.98
CA THR A 558 3.32 3.64 32.03
C THR A 558 4.52 4.58 31.86
N PRO A 559 4.32 5.91 31.93
CA PRO A 559 5.42 6.85 31.75
C PRO A 559 6.48 6.58 32.82
N SER A 560 7.63 6.03 32.42
CA SER A 560 8.82 6.15 33.25
C SER A 560 9.18 7.64 33.26
N SER A 561 9.21 8.20 34.45
CA SER A 561 9.05 9.62 34.76
C SER A 561 10.26 10.50 34.43
N THR A 562 10.82 10.41 33.21
CA THR A 562 12.01 11.21 32.86
C THR A 562 12.13 11.72 31.43
N GLU A 563 11.32 11.29 30.46
CA GLU A 563 11.33 11.90 29.11
C GLU A 563 9.92 11.93 28.49
N THR A 564 9.21 13.07 28.58
CA THR A 564 8.03 13.34 27.76
C THR A 564 8.47 13.68 26.34
N SER A 565 8.76 12.66 25.53
CA SER A 565 8.95 12.85 24.09
C SER A 565 7.64 13.31 23.45
N LEU A 566 7.67 14.42 22.71
CA LEU A 566 6.51 14.92 21.95
C LEU A 566 6.25 14.12 20.67
N ASN A 567 7.14 13.18 20.34
CA ASN A 567 7.05 12.40 19.12
C ASN A 567 5.99 11.31 19.29
N PRO A 568 5.19 11.02 18.26
CA PRO A 568 4.25 9.90 18.29
C PRO A 568 5.04 8.60 18.46
N PRO A 569 4.57 7.68 19.32
CA PRO A 569 5.26 6.43 19.58
C PRO A 569 5.54 5.66 18.30
N GLY A 570 6.78 5.23 18.13
CA GLY A 570 7.17 4.38 17.01
C GLY A 570 7.43 5.11 15.68
N ILE A 571 7.37 6.44 15.62
CA ILE A 571 7.74 7.20 14.41
C ILE A 571 9.01 8.01 14.65
N SER A 572 10.00 7.83 13.78
CA SER A 572 11.31 8.51 13.85
C SER A 572 11.42 9.66 12.85
N ARG A 573 10.81 9.53 11.68
CA ARG A 573 10.74 10.55 10.60
C ARG A 573 9.59 10.23 9.64
N ILE A 574 9.27 11.20 8.79
CA ILE A 574 8.29 11.06 7.72
C ILE A 574 8.96 11.23 6.36
N LEU A 575 8.69 10.31 5.44
CA LEU A 575 9.02 10.38 4.03
C LEU A 575 7.77 10.84 3.28
N ALA A 576 7.74 12.10 2.85
CA ALA A 576 6.60 12.67 2.13
C ALA A 576 6.74 12.47 0.62
N THR A 577 5.67 12.01 -0.01
CA THR A 577 5.57 11.83 -1.47
C THR A 577 4.19 12.30 -1.98
N GLY A 578 3.94 12.19 -3.29
CA GLY A 578 2.74 12.67 -3.95
C GLY A 578 2.82 14.15 -4.33
N GLY A 579 1.86 14.62 -5.14
CA GLY A 579 1.92 15.96 -5.75
C GLY A 579 2.05 17.09 -4.73
N ALA A 580 1.33 17.00 -3.61
CA ALA A 580 1.36 18.04 -2.58
C ALA A 580 2.64 18.03 -1.71
N SER A 581 3.50 17.00 -1.82
CA SER A 581 4.80 16.97 -1.13
C SER A 581 5.82 17.98 -1.69
N SER A 582 5.49 18.65 -2.80
CA SER A 582 6.24 19.80 -3.31
C SER A 582 5.99 21.08 -2.52
N ASN A 583 4.89 21.16 -1.77
CA ASN A 583 4.53 22.33 -0.97
C ASN A 583 5.25 22.30 0.39
N ARG A 584 6.30 23.12 0.55
CA ARG A 584 7.09 23.20 1.78
C ARG A 584 6.31 23.73 2.99
N VAL A 585 5.30 24.59 2.79
CA VAL A 585 4.46 25.10 3.89
C VAL A 585 3.63 23.97 4.47
N LEU A 586 3.02 23.16 3.61
CA LEU A 586 2.25 21.98 4.00
C LEU A 586 3.14 20.93 4.72
N LEU A 587 4.36 20.70 4.21
CA LEU A 587 5.31 19.79 4.86
C LEU A 587 5.82 20.31 6.22
N GLN A 588 5.96 21.64 6.38
CA GLN A 588 6.28 22.23 7.69
C GLN A 588 5.15 21.99 8.69
N LEU A 589 3.88 22.13 8.27
CA LEU A 589 2.75 21.80 9.12
C LEU A 589 2.77 20.31 9.51
N LEU A 590 3.03 19.41 8.55
CA LEU A 590 3.14 17.98 8.82
C LEU A 590 4.24 17.67 9.84
N ALA A 591 5.43 18.29 9.69
CA ALA A 591 6.53 18.18 10.63
C ALA A 591 6.11 18.67 12.02
N ASN A 592 5.48 19.85 12.11
CA ASN A 592 5.02 20.41 13.37
C ASN A 592 3.97 19.53 14.04
N VAL A 593 2.97 19.04 13.30
CA VAL A 593 1.92 18.17 13.84
C VAL A 593 2.52 16.88 14.38
N PHE A 594 3.46 16.24 13.68
CA PHE A 594 4.08 14.99 14.13
C PHE A 594 5.26 15.18 15.10
N GLY A 595 5.90 16.33 15.16
CA GLY A 595 7.11 16.52 15.97
C GLY A 595 8.33 15.74 15.48
N VAL A 596 8.34 15.26 14.23
CA VAL A 596 9.47 14.51 13.64
C VAL A 596 9.92 15.15 12.33
N PRO A 597 11.18 14.92 11.90
CA PRO A 597 11.66 15.42 10.61
C PRO A 597 10.84 14.88 9.43
N VAL A 598 10.57 15.75 8.45
CA VAL A 598 9.90 15.39 7.19
C VAL A 598 10.89 15.53 6.03
N VAL A 599 11.05 14.46 5.25
CA VAL A 599 11.89 14.44 4.05
C VAL A 599 10.99 14.33 2.82
N SER A 600 11.08 15.28 1.89
CA SER A 600 10.36 15.20 0.61
C SER A 600 11.14 14.32 -0.36
N MET A 601 10.48 13.29 -0.90
CA MET A 601 11.11 12.31 -1.80
C MET A 601 11.06 12.73 -3.29
N GLY A 602 10.53 13.91 -3.58
CA GLY A 602 10.42 14.47 -4.94
C GLY A 602 9.32 13.82 -5.79
N ALA A 603 8.94 14.48 -6.90
CA ALA A 603 7.87 14.04 -7.80
C ALA A 603 8.37 13.70 -9.21
N GLU A 604 9.68 13.50 -9.40
CA GLU A 604 10.28 13.17 -10.70
C GLU A 604 10.52 11.67 -10.82
N ASP A 605 10.20 11.10 -11.99
CA ASP A 605 10.33 9.66 -12.31
C ASP A 605 11.76 9.11 -12.20
N GLN A 606 12.74 10.00 -12.15
CA GLN A 606 14.15 9.65 -11.97
C GLN A 606 14.48 9.35 -10.50
N ARG A 607 13.56 9.65 -9.57
CA ARG A 607 13.72 9.47 -8.12
C ARG A 607 12.67 8.48 -7.58
N PRO A 608 12.94 7.83 -6.44
CA PRO A 608 11.99 6.93 -5.80
C PRO A 608 10.62 7.53 -5.45
N GLY A 609 10.47 8.86 -5.41
CA GLY A 609 9.23 9.53 -5.03
C GLY A 609 8.11 9.45 -6.08
N ALA A 610 8.39 9.61 -7.39
CA ALA A 610 7.38 9.46 -8.45
C ALA A 610 7.50 8.14 -9.21
N GLY A 611 6.38 7.43 -9.32
CA GLY A 611 6.41 6.03 -9.76
C GLY A 611 7.09 5.11 -8.73
N SER A 612 7.00 5.47 -7.45
CA SER A 612 7.59 4.74 -6.32
C SER A 612 7.30 3.24 -6.38
N ALA A 613 6.08 2.84 -6.75
CA ALA A 613 5.72 1.44 -6.88
C ALA A 613 6.56 0.70 -7.95
N ALA A 614 6.71 1.26 -9.15
CA ALA A 614 7.56 0.66 -10.20
C ALA A 614 9.04 0.66 -9.80
N TRP A 615 9.52 1.72 -9.16
CA TRP A 615 10.92 1.81 -8.70
C TRP A 615 11.19 0.76 -7.62
N GLY A 616 10.31 0.65 -6.62
CA GLY A 616 10.40 -0.33 -5.55
C GLY A 616 10.28 -1.77 -6.06
N ALA A 617 9.48 -2.01 -7.09
CA ALA A 617 9.47 -3.28 -7.80
C ALA A 617 10.81 -3.56 -8.50
N ALA A 618 11.39 -2.59 -9.21
CA ALA A 618 12.69 -2.79 -9.86
C ALA A 618 13.80 -3.06 -8.81
N MET A 619 13.72 -2.40 -7.66
CA MET A 619 14.58 -2.67 -6.50
C MET A 619 14.37 -4.07 -5.94
N LYS A 620 13.13 -4.54 -5.84
CA LYS A 620 12.82 -5.93 -5.46
C LYS A 620 13.43 -6.93 -6.45
N ALA A 621 13.36 -6.64 -7.75
CA ALA A 621 14.00 -7.44 -8.79
C ALA A 621 15.53 -7.46 -8.63
N TYR A 622 16.16 -6.33 -8.32
CA TYR A 622 17.59 -6.25 -8.03
C TYR A 622 18.00 -7.09 -6.82
N LEU A 623 17.30 -6.92 -5.69
CA LEU A 623 17.67 -7.56 -4.42
C LEU A 623 17.49 -9.08 -4.43
N TYR A 624 16.44 -9.58 -5.08
CA TYR A 624 16.02 -10.99 -4.95
C TYR A 624 16.02 -11.77 -6.26
N GLY A 625 16.25 -11.09 -7.40
CA GLY A 625 16.24 -11.73 -8.71
C GLY A 625 17.60 -12.30 -9.15
N GLN A 626 18.68 -11.97 -8.45
CA GLN A 626 20.00 -12.58 -8.67
C GLN A 626 20.11 -13.84 -7.82
N GLY A 627 20.43 -14.99 -8.42
CA GLY A 627 20.59 -16.25 -7.67
C GLY A 627 21.61 -16.14 -6.53
N GLN A 628 21.53 -17.04 -5.54
CA GLN A 628 22.34 -17.05 -4.30
C GLN A 628 23.87 -16.87 -4.50
N ALA A 629 24.41 -17.03 -5.70
CA ALA A 629 25.83 -16.88 -6.01
C ALA A 629 26.38 -15.44 -6.01
N CYS A 630 25.54 -14.39 -6.03
CA CYS A 630 26.01 -12.98 -6.03
C CYS A 630 25.81 -12.23 -4.70
N GLN A 631 25.13 -12.82 -3.71
CA GLN A 631 24.92 -12.16 -2.41
C GLN A 631 26.22 -12.02 -1.58
N THR A 632 27.27 -12.77 -1.92
CA THR A 632 28.57 -12.72 -1.23
C THR A 632 29.48 -11.58 -1.66
N GLN A 633 29.20 -10.86 -2.75
CA GLN A 633 30.00 -9.70 -3.17
C GLN A 633 29.56 -8.36 -2.56
N GLY A 634 28.45 -8.35 -1.80
CA GLY A 634 27.96 -7.16 -1.09
C GLY A 634 28.42 -7.03 0.37
N ALA A 635 29.14 -8.02 0.91
CA ALA A 635 29.51 -8.07 2.34
C ALA A 635 31.01 -8.19 2.61
N ALA A 636 31.87 -8.14 1.58
CA ALA A 636 33.31 -8.28 1.74
C ALA A 636 34.04 -6.96 1.51
N VAL A 637 33.95 -6.05 2.49
CA VAL A 637 34.98 -5.03 2.74
C VAL A 637 35.21 -4.97 4.26
N ASP A 638 36.45 -5.24 4.64
CA ASP A 638 37.06 -5.15 5.99
C ASP A 638 36.56 -6.08 7.11
N ASN A 639 37.29 -7.18 7.31
CA ASN A 639 38.29 -7.25 8.39
C ASN A 639 39.11 -8.54 8.28
N GLY A 640 40.43 -8.40 8.19
CA GLY A 640 41.35 -9.52 8.37
C GLY A 640 41.57 -9.81 9.86
N GLY A 641 41.57 -11.09 10.24
CA GLY A 641 42.14 -11.53 11.52
C GLY A 641 41.45 -12.73 12.17
N ASN A 642 42.02 -13.91 11.88
CA ASN A 642 42.12 -15.13 12.69
C ASN A 642 40.88 -15.98 13.05
N GLU A 643 41.13 -17.28 12.93
CA GLU A 643 40.26 -18.44 13.07
C GLU A 643 39.91 -18.81 14.52
N GLU A 644 38.90 -19.69 14.61
CA GLU A 644 38.47 -20.56 15.72
C GLU A 644 37.46 -19.96 16.73
N ASP A 645 36.16 -20.24 16.53
CA ASP A 645 35.38 -21.14 17.40
C ASP A 645 33.91 -21.28 16.91
N GLU A 646 33.43 -22.52 16.86
CA GLU A 646 32.05 -22.90 16.54
C GLU A 646 31.12 -22.64 17.75
N GLU A 647 30.14 -21.73 17.66
CA GLU A 647 28.93 -21.77 18.49
C GLU A 647 27.79 -20.88 17.94
N LYS A 648 26.61 -21.51 17.78
CA LYS A 648 25.22 -20.98 17.69
C LYS A 648 24.96 -19.64 16.98
N GLU A 649 24.27 -19.73 15.83
CA GLU A 649 23.65 -18.59 15.14
C GLU A 649 22.53 -17.93 15.98
N ASP A 650 22.89 -16.90 16.74
CA ASP A 650 21.98 -15.80 17.11
C ASP A 650 22.01 -14.75 15.98
N CYS A 651 20.84 -14.37 15.47
CA CYS A 651 20.69 -13.29 14.51
C CYS A 651 21.27 -11.98 15.08
N PRO A 652 22.19 -11.27 14.40
CA PRO A 652 22.76 -10.04 14.93
C PRO A 652 21.75 -8.90 14.80
N SER A 653 21.11 -8.56 15.92
CA SER A 653 20.23 -7.40 16.14
C SER A 653 20.98 -6.06 16.22
N GLY A 654 22.10 -5.93 15.50
CA GLY A 654 23.01 -4.79 15.60
C GLY A 654 23.52 -4.33 14.25
N ARG A 655 22.64 -3.93 13.33
CA ARG A 655 23.07 -3.02 12.26
C ARG A 655 23.22 -1.64 12.87
N THR A 656 24.47 -1.21 13.02
CA THR A 656 24.83 0.19 13.23
C THR A 656 24.12 1.03 12.17
N ARG A 657 23.41 2.06 12.64
CA ARG A 657 22.69 3.07 11.85
C ARG A 657 23.64 3.58 10.76
N SER A 658 23.46 3.13 9.52
CA SER A 658 24.27 3.57 8.39
C SER A 658 24.18 5.08 8.31
N SER A 659 25.30 5.76 8.15
CA SER A 659 25.39 7.21 8.30
C SER A 659 24.76 7.92 7.09
N TYR A 660 23.46 8.24 7.19
CA TYR A 660 22.59 8.93 6.21
C TYR A 660 22.93 10.42 5.97
N TYR A 661 24.21 10.78 5.84
CA TYR A 661 24.67 12.17 5.95
C TYR A 661 24.27 13.16 4.82
N ASP A 662 23.61 12.73 3.74
CA ASP A 662 23.18 13.66 2.66
C ASP A 662 21.66 13.92 2.59
N MET A 663 20.82 13.08 3.22
CA MET A 663 19.36 13.31 3.29
C MET A 663 18.96 14.24 4.44
N ASP A 664 19.73 14.24 5.54
CA ASP A 664 19.50 15.11 6.70
C ASP A 664 19.67 16.60 6.39
N VAL A 665 20.38 16.96 5.31
CA VAL A 665 20.56 18.35 4.86
C VAL A 665 19.29 18.93 4.21
N MET A 666 18.32 18.09 3.82
CA MET A 666 17.08 18.49 3.15
C MET A 666 15.81 18.29 3.99
N ALA A 667 15.95 17.76 5.22
CA ALA A 667 14.83 17.50 6.11
C ALA A 667 14.21 18.81 6.63
N ILE A 668 12.88 18.86 6.63
CA ILE A 668 12.12 19.91 7.30
C ILE A 668 11.98 19.51 8.76
N LEU A 669 12.60 20.28 9.64
CA LEU A 669 12.58 20.03 11.08
C LEU A 669 11.30 20.61 11.73
N PRO A 670 10.75 19.93 12.74
CA PRO A 670 9.57 20.42 13.46
C PRO A 670 9.91 21.62 14.34
N ASP A 671 8.98 22.56 14.46
CA ASP A 671 8.94 23.51 15.56
C ASP A 671 8.28 22.84 16.78
N LEU A 672 9.07 22.52 17.80
CA LEU A 672 8.60 21.79 18.98
C LEU A 672 7.57 22.58 19.81
N ALA A 673 7.58 23.91 19.77
CA ALA A 673 6.55 24.70 20.45
C ALA A 673 5.21 24.56 19.72
N GLN A 674 5.23 24.55 18.38
CA GLN A 674 4.04 24.22 17.59
C GLN A 674 3.61 22.76 17.78
N THR A 675 4.56 21.83 17.90
CA THR A 675 4.24 20.42 18.19
C THR A 675 3.49 20.28 19.51
N GLN A 676 3.92 20.95 20.58
CA GLN A 676 3.20 20.91 21.86
C GLN A 676 1.75 21.39 21.69
N LYS A 677 1.53 22.50 20.96
CA LYS A 677 0.19 23.02 20.65
C LYS A 677 -0.69 21.98 19.94
N TYR A 678 -0.13 21.22 19.01
CA TYR A 678 -0.88 20.14 18.32
C TYR A 678 -1.17 18.95 19.23
N VAL A 679 -0.21 18.56 20.09
CA VAL A 679 -0.40 17.50 21.09
C VAL A 679 -1.53 17.86 22.06
N ASP A 680 -1.56 19.09 22.54
CA ASP A 680 -2.59 19.58 23.47
C ASP A 680 -3.99 19.62 22.85
N ARG A 681 -4.09 19.65 21.51
CA ARG A 681 -5.38 19.64 20.77
C ARG A 681 -5.95 18.25 20.53
N ILE A 682 -5.15 17.18 20.68
CA ILE A 682 -5.58 15.81 20.38
C ILE A 682 -6.85 15.39 21.16
N PRO A 683 -6.97 15.63 22.49
CA PRO A 683 -8.16 15.20 23.23
C PRO A 683 -9.46 15.83 22.70
N GLU A 684 -9.42 17.12 22.38
CA GLU A 684 -10.59 17.83 21.84
C GLU A 684 -10.88 17.41 20.38
N PHE A 685 -9.85 17.21 19.57
CA PHE A 685 -9.98 16.66 18.21
C PHE A 685 -10.70 15.31 18.22
N LEU A 686 -10.28 14.37 19.08
CA LEU A 686 -10.92 13.06 19.20
C LEU A 686 -12.36 13.16 19.72
N ARG A 687 -12.62 14.02 20.72
CA ARG A 687 -13.97 14.26 21.24
C ARG A 687 -14.94 14.75 20.16
N LEU A 688 -14.48 15.70 19.33
CA LEU A 688 -15.28 16.27 18.25
C LEU A 688 -15.46 15.29 17.09
N GLU A 689 -14.40 14.56 16.70
CA GLU A 689 -14.49 13.51 15.69
C GLU A 689 -15.46 12.40 16.10
N ALA A 690 -15.42 11.98 17.37
CA ALA A 690 -16.35 10.99 17.92
C ALA A 690 -17.80 11.46 17.90
N SER A 691 -18.07 12.77 17.94
CA SER A 691 -19.44 13.30 17.80
C SER A 691 -20.01 13.21 16.38
N LEU A 692 -19.16 12.87 15.40
CA LEU A 692 -19.57 12.62 14.02
C LEU A 692 -20.04 11.16 13.82
N LEU A 693 -19.57 10.23 14.67
CA LEU A 693 -19.91 8.81 14.65
C LEU A 693 -21.24 8.55 15.36
#